data_AF-A0A2S7WUT6-F1
#
_entry.id   AF-A0A2S7WUT6-F1
#
_cell.length_a   1.000
_cell.length_b   1.000
_cell.length_c   1.000
_cell.angle_alpha   90.00
_cell.angle_beta   90.00
_cell.angle_gamma   90.00
#
_symmetry.space_group_name_H-M   'P 1'
#
loop_
_entity.id
_entity.type
_entity.pdbx_description
1 polymer ?
#
loop_
_entity_poly.entity_id
_entity_poly.type
_entity_poly.pdbx_seq_one_letter_code
_entity_poly.pdbx_strand_id
1 'polypeptide(L)'
;MTSTTGDPSLGEWVRSGSPVNHATVASPIWTTKGITAPTGIALSIPNAAGSTSRIEIAPSNDDVYMSFLMKITDITACQDGNNRFILLGRDIGGFVGVLMVVKQATTAPGYVAGNFQLLLSQGSGGASPSDSDTFSKIYNANNETELFVVIKRVNDATPTTPARFTSVFINPTLGATEPATPSIEVAVDRSGSMNYFSIFQLANSENTPAFIMDELRIATTWAEAIDYKETTWNGSGTANDWTDVTNWTGGLPNPSTNNIIPSGLASYPTIATPTSVKAITLDNGASLIANAAITGPVTHTRSLVNTAGNTNGWYLVSSPVAGQDYNETYVTANSIAVATSTNRGIATYTETDNTWAYMASGGSGTFNAGQGYSVKVDANDAVSFTGTVNSADVLAPISRAATGATTGFNLIGNPYTSYISSETLLDNNPILSANKTIWTWSNATNSYTPRISTANFMIAPGQGFFVQVNDGATGSVTFAQSNQAHNGATDTFQKGGKTEVSLKIADAETYREAKIYYTANAFKGFESGYEGEVFGGIPNSFQIYTHVLEGNTGRNFQVQTLPDTALETMVVPLGVKAATGKELSFSAEALNLPAGINVFLEDRETNTFTRLDEANAVYAVTATTALNGVGRFYIHTTTQAALSVADLALQGVSIYKTDASTVRIAGLTDGKATVSLFSILGKKVMTSSFNAAEVKDISLPKLATGVYIVQLETVKGKLNKKIILE
;
A
#
# COMPACT_ATOMS: atom_id res chain seq x y z
N MET A 1 -10.16 43.89 13.06
CA MET A 1 -11.01 42.77 12.63
C MET A 1 -11.58 42.13 13.88
N THR A 2 -12.86 41.78 13.89
CA THR A 2 -13.54 41.12 15.02
C THR A 2 -13.16 39.64 15.06
N SER A 3 -12.64 39.16 16.20
CA SER A 3 -12.52 37.73 16.48
C SER A 3 -13.92 37.15 16.69
N THR A 4 -14.36 36.25 15.82
CA THR A 4 -15.68 35.62 15.93
C THR A 4 -15.69 34.36 16.81
N THR A 5 -14.58 33.99 17.46
CA THR A 5 -14.49 32.72 18.20
C THR A 5 -14.60 32.82 19.71
N GLY A 6 -14.50 34.02 20.32
CA GLY A 6 -14.60 34.17 21.78
C GLY A 6 -13.64 33.29 22.59
N ASP A 7 -12.58 32.78 21.94
CA ASP A 7 -11.61 31.86 22.52
C ASP A 7 -10.44 32.67 23.11
N PRO A 8 -10.19 32.63 24.42
CA PRO A 8 -9.09 33.33 25.06
C PRO A 8 -7.70 32.79 24.69
N SER A 9 -7.62 31.70 23.90
CA SER A 9 -6.36 31.11 23.40
C SER A 9 -5.69 31.91 22.27
N LEU A 10 -6.44 32.79 21.60
CA LEU A 10 -5.92 33.74 20.60
C LEU A 10 -5.86 35.12 21.26
N GLY A 11 -4.66 35.69 21.37
CA GLY A 11 -4.43 36.94 22.10
C GLY A 11 -5.38 38.09 21.73
N GLU A 12 -5.61 39.01 22.67
CA GLU A 12 -6.52 40.14 22.50
C GLU A 12 -6.05 41.09 21.38
N TRP A 13 -6.96 41.39 20.44
CA TRP A 13 -6.77 42.39 19.39
C TRP A 13 -7.11 43.78 19.93
N VAL A 14 -6.11 44.52 20.42
CA VAL A 14 -6.36 45.84 21.02
C VAL A 14 -6.05 46.96 20.02
N ARG A 15 -7.04 47.83 19.79
CA ARG A 15 -6.84 49.14 19.16
C ARG A 15 -6.48 50.14 20.24
N SER A 16 -5.28 50.73 20.20
CA SER A 16 -4.89 51.79 21.15
C SER A 16 -4.41 53.05 20.43
N GLY A 17 -5.16 54.14 20.59
CA GLY A 17 -4.68 55.54 20.68
C GLY A 17 -4.15 56.27 19.43
N SER A 18 -3.75 55.60 18.37
CA SER A 18 -3.35 56.13 17.05
C SER A 18 -3.58 54.98 16.03
N PRO A 19 -3.49 55.09 14.68
CA PRO A 19 -3.82 53.98 13.79
C PRO A 19 -2.71 52.90 13.82
N VAL A 20 -2.59 52.22 14.95
CA VAL A 20 -1.68 51.13 15.20
C VAL A 20 -2.56 49.92 15.49
N ASN A 21 -2.48 48.90 14.62
CA ASN A 21 -3.13 47.62 14.85
C ASN A 21 -2.10 46.72 15.55
N HIS A 22 -2.28 46.47 16.84
CA HIS A 22 -1.44 45.55 17.62
C HIS A 22 -2.04 44.14 17.63
N ALA A 23 -1.19 43.13 17.42
CA ALA A 23 -1.47 41.73 17.74
C ALA A 23 -0.43 41.27 18.78
N THR A 24 -0.88 40.97 19.99
CA THR A 24 -0.02 40.52 21.09
C THR A 24 -0.32 39.05 21.40
N VAL A 25 0.66 38.17 21.22
CA VAL A 25 0.52 36.74 21.55
C VAL A 25 1.05 36.51 22.97
N ALA A 26 0.14 36.47 23.94
CA ALA A 26 0.47 36.58 25.37
C ALA A 26 1.14 35.34 25.99
N SER A 27 0.92 34.15 25.43
CA SER A 27 1.56 32.89 25.84
C SER A 27 1.46 31.89 24.69
N PRO A 28 2.57 31.41 24.09
CA PRO A 28 2.48 30.33 23.13
C PRO A 28 2.27 29.01 23.90
N ILE A 29 1.03 28.67 24.24
CA ILE A 29 0.69 27.26 24.49
C ILE A 29 0.30 26.68 23.13
N TRP A 30 1.30 26.25 22.38
CA TRP A 30 1.05 25.40 21.21
C TRP A 30 1.20 23.97 21.67
N THR A 31 0.09 23.23 21.59
CA THR A 31 0.03 21.83 21.95
C THR A 31 1.06 21.05 21.14
N THR A 32 1.81 20.20 21.83
CA THR A 32 2.53 19.07 21.24
C THR A 32 1.66 18.39 20.17
N LYS A 33 2.27 18.11 19.01
CA LYS A 33 1.76 17.33 17.88
C LYS A 33 0.71 16.27 18.30
N GLY A 34 -0.54 16.40 17.83
CA GLY A 34 -1.52 15.29 17.90
C GLY A 34 -3.00 15.57 18.20
N ILE A 35 -3.50 16.82 18.30
CA ILE A 35 -4.95 17.07 18.46
C ILE A 35 -5.44 18.10 17.42
N THR A 36 -6.61 17.81 16.89
CA THR A 36 -7.28 18.41 15.72
C THR A 36 -7.70 19.88 15.91
N ALA A 37 -7.28 20.70 14.93
CA ALA A 37 -7.88 21.94 14.38
C ALA A 37 -7.67 23.31 15.11
N PRO A 38 -7.65 24.45 14.35
CA PRO A 38 -8.02 24.59 12.93
C PRO A 38 -6.93 25.07 11.97
N THR A 39 -7.00 24.46 10.80
CA THR A 39 -6.56 24.85 9.46
C THR A 39 -6.59 26.36 9.15
N GLY A 40 -5.47 26.89 8.65
CA GLY A 40 -5.45 27.83 7.54
C GLY A 40 -6.16 29.18 7.73
N ILE A 41 -5.72 30.01 8.68
CA ILE A 41 -5.94 31.46 8.57
C ILE A 41 -4.58 32.12 8.55
N ALA A 42 -4.03 32.26 7.34
CA ALA A 42 -2.87 33.08 7.10
C ALA A 42 -3.15 34.52 7.57
N LEU A 43 -2.22 35.10 8.32
CA LEU A 43 -2.30 36.49 8.77
C LEU A 43 -2.10 37.41 7.56
N SER A 44 -3.21 37.94 7.06
CA SER A 44 -3.19 38.95 6.01
C SER A 44 -2.93 40.32 6.63
N ILE A 45 -1.82 40.94 6.21
CA ILE A 45 -1.45 42.29 6.58
C ILE A 45 -1.73 43.17 5.34
N PRO A 46 -2.86 43.90 5.32
CA PRO A 46 -3.28 44.66 4.15
C PRO A 46 -2.37 45.87 3.92
N ASN A 47 -2.43 46.40 2.70
CA ASN A 47 -1.91 47.74 2.41
C ASN A 47 -2.75 48.78 3.18
N ALA A 48 -2.15 49.45 4.15
CA ALA A 48 -2.84 50.43 5.00
C ALA A 48 -2.01 51.71 5.14
N ALA A 49 -2.39 52.75 4.40
CA ALA A 49 -1.78 54.08 4.49
C ALA A 49 -1.84 54.62 5.93
N GLY A 50 -0.71 55.15 6.42
CA GLY A 50 -0.61 55.74 7.76
C GLY A 50 -0.76 54.77 8.93
N SER A 51 -0.81 53.46 8.69
CA SER A 51 -1.02 52.44 9.74
C SER A 51 0.24 51.64 10.02
N THR A 52 0.42 51.23 11.27
CA THR A 52 1.50 50.32 11.68
C THR A 52 0.90 49.01 12.17
N SER A 53 1.37 47.89 11.60
CA SER A 53 1.05 46.53 12.04
C SER A 53 2.20 46.04 12.91
N ARG A 54 1.91 45.43 14.06
CA ARG A 54 2.92 44.87 14.97
C ARG A 54 2.48 43.50 15.47
N ILE A 55 3.37 42.52 15.36
CA ILE A 55 3.27 41.20 16.00
C ILE A 55 4.30 41.20 17.13
N GLU A 56 3.94 40.75 18.32
CA GLU A 56 4.85 40.61 19.47
C GLU A 56 4.77 39.21 20.06
N ILE A 57 5.92 38.70 20.51
CA ILE A 57 6.07 37.36 21.09
C ILE A 57 6.67 37.53 22.47
N ALA A 58 6.10 36.83 23.45
CA ALA A 58 6.52 36.92 24.84
C ALA A 58 8.03 36.63 25.01
N PRO A 59 8.73 37.33 25.91
CA PRO A 59 10.14 37.11 26.17
C PRO A 59 10.41 35.68 26.67
N SER A 60 11.31 34.98 25.98
CA SER A 60 11.93 33.72 26.44
C SER A 60 13.35 33.96 26.97
N ASN A 61 13.79 33.06 27.86
CA ASN A 61 15.16 32.95 28.38
C ASN A 61 16.00 31.92 27.59
N ASP A 62 15.47 31.32 26.55
CA ASP A 62 16.20 30.40 25.68
C ASP A 62 16.56 31.06 24.35
N ASP A 63 17.44 30.42 23.57
CA ASP A 63 17.55 30.70 22.14
C ASP A 63 16.21 30.37 21.48
N VAL A 64 15.73 31.27 20.63
CA VAL A 64 14.42 31.14 19.99
C VAL A 64 14.52 31.47 18.52
N TYR A 65 13.90 30.64 17.71
CA TYR A 65 13.67 30.85 16.30
C TYR A 65 12.22 31.26 16.09
N MET A 66 12.00 32.25 15.23
CA MET A 66 10.71 32.52 14.62
C MET A 66 10.78 32.15 13.15
N SER A 67 9.84 31.35 12.67
CA SER A 67 9.76 31.01 11.26
C SER A 67 8.35 31.17 10.71
N PHE A 68 8.24 31.51 9.43
CA PHE A 68 6.95 31.71 8.76
C PHE A 68 7.12 31.71 7.24
N LEU A 69 6.05 31.37 6.54
CA LEU A 69 5.90 31.64 5.11
C LEU A 69 5.40 33.06 4.93
N MET A 70 5.98 33.79 3.98
CA MET A 70 5.59 35.13 3.63
C MET A 70 5.36 35.24 2.13
N LYS A 71 4.18 35.73 1.72
CA LYS A 71 3.84 36.02 0.33
C LYS A 71 3.44 37.48 0.19
N ILE A 72 4.05 38.19 -0.75
CA ILE A 72 3.64 39.55 -1.10
C ILE A 72 2.49 39.45 -2.11
N THR A 73 1.32 39.96 -1.73
CA THR A 73 0.08 39.78 -2.51
C THR A 73 -0.30 40.99 -3.35
N ASP A 74 0.24 42.17 -3.04
CA ASP A 74 0.09 43.37 -3.87
C ASP A 74 1.39 44.18 -3.93
N ILE A 75 2.04 44.11 -5.10
CA ILE A 75 3.23 44.87 -5.46
C ILE A 75 2.88 46.08 -6.35
N THR A 76 1.64 46.23 -6.83
CA THR A 76 1.27 47.29 -7.78
C THR A 76 1.35 48.67 -7.15
N ALA A 77 1.21 48.73 -5.83
CA ALA A 77 1.54 49.92 -5.08
C ALA A 77 3.01 50.32 -5.25
N CYS A 78 3.95 49.37 -5.39
CA CYS A 78 5.42 49.49 -5.22
C CYS A 78 6.22 50.17 -6.35
N GLN A 79 5.88 51.39 -6.78
CA GLN A 79 6.65 52.12 -7.82
C GLN A 79 8.03 52.64 -7.37
N ASP A 80 8.92 52.79 -8.36
CA ASP A 80 10.34 53.15 -8.23
C ASP A 80 10.58 54.52 -7.58
N GLY A 81 11.65 54.65 -6.77
CA GLY A 81 12.01 55.87 -6.02
C GLY A 81 11.41 56.00 -4.61
N ASN A 82 10.64 55.02 -4.14
CA ASN A 82 10.14 54.94 -2.77
C ASN A 82 10.47 53.56 -2.18
N ASN A 83 11.51 53.46 -1.35
CA ASN A 83 11.81 52.25 -0.58
C ASN A 83 10.67 51.94 0.40
N ARG A 84 10.28 50.66 0.51
CA ARG A 84 9.14 50.20 1.33
C ARG A 84 9.56 49.10 2.25
N PHE A 85 9.11 49.16 3.50
CA PHE A 85 9.84 48.53 4.59
C PHE A 85 8.99 47.52 5.33
N ILE A 86 9.56 46.33 5.52
CA ILE A 86 9.18 45.36 6.54
C ILE A 86 10.37 45.28 7.50
N LEU A 87 10.23 45.81 8.72
CA LEU A 87 11.27 45.65 9.74
C LEU A 87 11.08 44.29 10.42
N LEU A 88 12.12 43.46 10.44
CA LEU A 88 12.17 42.17 11.11
C LEU A 88 12.97 42.32 12.42
N GLY A 89 12.27 42.69 13.50
CA GLY A 89 12.83 42.89 14.85
C GLY A 89 13.11 44.35 15.22
N ARG A 90 12.73 44.76 16.44
CA ARG A 90 12.89 46.15 16.96
C ARG A 90 13.03 46.19 18.49
N ASP A 91 13.89 47.07 19.01
CA ASP A 91 14.03 47.37 20.45
C ASP A 91 13.10 48.50 20.95
N ILE A 92 12.78 48.52 22.25
CA ILE A 92 11.94 49.52 22.93
C ILE A 92 12.67 50.88 23.09
N GLY A 93 14.00 50.92 22.97
CA GLY A 93 14.79 52.14 23.20
C GLY A 93 15.46 52.79 21.98
N GLY A 94 15.51 52.13 20.82
CA GLY A 94 16.29 52.63 19.68
C GLY A 94 16.22 51.78 18.41
N PHE A 95 16.49 52.44 17.28
CA PHE A 95 16.27 52.01 15.89
C PHE A 95 17.30 50.99 15.36
N VAL A 96 17.50 49.85 16.03
CA VAL A 96 18.40 48.79 15.54
C VAL A 96 17.57 47.54 15.24
N GLY A 97 17.63 47.06 14.00
CA GLY A 97 16.85 45.91 13.51
C GLY A 97 17.30 45.45 12.13
N VAL A 98 16.82 44.27 11.71
CA VAL A 98 16.99 43.80 10.33
C VAL A 98 15.89 44.39 9.48
N LEU A 99 16.29 45.09 8.43
CA LEU A 99 15.36 45.67 7.48
C LEU A 99 15.21 44.77 6.27
N MET A 100 13.98 44.48 5.88
CA MET A 100 13.64 43.93 4.59
C MET A 100 12.95 45.02 3.75
N VAL A 101 13.62 45.46 2.69
CA VAL A 101 13.08 46.44 1.73
C VAL A 101 12.44 45.69 0.57
N VAL A 102 11.22 46.06 0.20
CA VAL A 102 10.53 45.55 -0.99
C VAL A 102 10.54 46.63 -2.07
N LYS A 103 11.14 46.37 -3.23
CA LYS A 103 11.21 47.33 -4.35
C LYS A 103 10.80 46.68 -5.66
N GLN A 104 10.01 47.35 -6.51
CA GLN A 104 9.74 46.85 -7.87
C GLN A 104 10.98 47.01 -8.77
N ALA A 105 11.35 45.95 -9.47
CA ALA A 105 12.52 45.96 -10.34
C ALA A 105 12.28 46.77 -11.62
N THR A 106 13.10 47.80 -11.85
CA THR A 106 13.08 48.65 -13.05
C THR A 106 14.42 48.55 -13.79
N THR A 107 14.42 47.78 -14.88
CA THR A 107 15.37 47.75 -16.03
C THR A 107 16.91 47.81 -15.80
N ALA A 108 17.43 47.74 -14.57
CA ALA A 108 18.87 47.72 -14.32
C ALA A 108 19.52 46.35 -14.69
N PRO A 109 20.85 46.28 -14.90
CA PRO A 109 21.54 45.03 -15.27
C PRO A 109 21.54 44.02 -14.10
N GLY A 110 20.96 42.82 -14.30
CA GLY A 110 20.78 41.79 -13.25
C GLY A 110 19.37 41.70 -12.65
N TYR A 111 18.38 42.39 -13.25
CA TYR A 111 17.03 42.57 -12.72
C TYR A 111 15.98 41.99 -13.69
N VAL A 112 14.86 41.49 -13.15
CA VAL A 112 13.75 40.95 -13.95
C VAL A 112 12.54 41.88 -13.78
N ALA A 113 12.11 42.51 -14.87
CA ALA A 113 10.96 43.42 -14.85
C ALA A 113 9.69 42.69 -14.39
N GLY A 114 8.93 43.30 -13.45
CA GLY A 114 7.72 42.71 -12.86
C GLY A 114 7.95 41.97 -11.53
N ASN A 115 9.20 41.73 -11.13
CA ASN A 115 9.54 41.16 -9.82
C ASN A 115 9.72 42.26 -8.76
N PHE A 116 9.56 41.91 -7.47
CA PHE A 116 10.12 42.67 -6.35
C PHE A 116 11.52 42.19 -5.98
N GLN A 117 12.28 43.11 -5.39
CA GLN A 117 13.53 42.87 -4.71
C GLN A 117 13.30 42.86 -3.22
N LEU A 118 13.85 41.86 -2.52
CA LEU A 118 14.06 41.93 -1.08
C LEU A 118 15.49 42.35 -0.83
N LEU A 119 15.67 43.48 -0.15
CA LEU A 119 17.00 43.93 0.24
C LEU A 119 17.12 43.85 1.75
N LEU A 120 18.12 43.11 2.22
CA LEU A 120 18.43 42.97 3.64
C LEU A 120 19.55 43.92 4.04
N SER A 121 19.33 44.75 5.06
CA SER A 121 20.36 45.60 5.66
C SER A 121 20.23 45.69 7.18
N GLN A 122 21.32 46.09 7.84
CA GLN A 122 21.31 46.50 9.23
C GLN A 122 21.20 48.03 9.30
N GLY A 123 20.27 48.56 10.08
CA GLY A 123 20.08 50.01 10.26
C GLY A 123 20.57 50.54 11.60
N SER A 124 21.05 51.79 11.61
CA SER A 124 21.27 52.57 12.84
C SER A 124 20.61 53.94 12.72
N GLY A 125 19.61 54.22 13.56
CA GLY A 125 18.99 55.55 13.66
C GLY A 125 17.71 55.75 12.84
N GLY A 126 16.81 56.58 13.34
CA GLY A 126 15.43 56.75 12.87
C GLY A 126 15.24 57.49 11.55
N ALA A 127 16.14 57.34 10.58
CA ALA A 127 15.92 57.81 9.22
C ALA A 127 15.32 56.69 8.36
N SER A 128 14.37 57.03 7.47
CA SER A 128 13.94 56.13 6.40
C SER A 128 15.16 55.79 5.53
N PRO A 129 15.48 54.50 5.33
CA PRO A 129 16.60 54.02 4.51
C PRO A 129 16.59 54.67 3.12
N SER A 130 17.73 55.19 2.71
CA SER A 130 17.87 55.90 1.42
C SER A 130 18.22 54.92 0.29
N ASP A 131 17.96 55.29 -0.97
CA ASP A 131 18.41 54.53 -2.15
C ASP A 131 19.94 54.33 -2.21
N SER A 132 20.70 55.02 -1.35
CA SER A 132 22.15 54.91 -1.22
C SER A 132 22.64 53.93 -0.13
N ASP A 133 21.75 53.25 0.59
CA ASP A 133 22.16 52.33 1.65
C ASP A 133 22.77 51.03 1.06
N THR A 134 23.83 50.51 1.70
CA THR A 134 24.48 49.27 1.25
C THR A 134 23.70 48.04 1.71
N PHE A 135 23.11 47.33 0.77
CA PHE A 135 22.36 46.10 1.05
C PHE A 135 23.27 44.87 1.05
N SER A 136 23.12 44.03 2.08
CA SER A 136 23.95 42.83 2.26
C SER A 136 23.54 41.69 1.33
N LYS A 137 22.27 41.62 0.91
CA LYS A 137 21.75 40.59 0.00
C LYS A 137 20.51 41.07 -0.75
N ILE A 138 20.37 40.63 -2.01
CA ILE A 138 19.24 40.96 -2.90
C ILE A 138 18.56 39.65 -3.32
N TYR A 139 17.23 39.58 -3.20
CA TYR A 139 16.41 38.47 -3.71
C TYR A 139 15.41 38.97 -4.73
N ASN A 140 15.38 38.38 -5.93
CA ASN A 140 14.35 38.66 -6.94
C ASN A 140 13.18 37.68 -6.78
N ALA A 141 11.95 38.18 -6.65
CA ALA A 141 10.75 37.39 -6.41
C ALA A 141 9.53 38.01 -7.12
N ASN A 142 8.53 37.23 -7.52
CA ASN A 142 7.28 37.72 -8.12
C ASN A 142 6.12 37.66 -7.12
N ASN A 143 4.94 38.17 -7.49
CA ASN A 143 3.72 38.14 -6.67
C ASN A 143 3.22 36.72 -6.31
N GLU A 144 3.72 35.68 -6.98
CA GLU A 144 3.44 34.28 -6.64
C GLU A 144 4.52 33.65 -5.75
N THR A 145 5.62 34.35 -5.47
CA THR A 145 6.75 33.81 -4.72
C THR A 145 6.43 33.79 -3.22
N GLU A 146 6.42 32.59 -2.66
CA GLU A 146 6.43 32.36 -1.22
C GLU A 146 7.88 32.35 -0.70
N LEU A 147 8.11 33.04 0.41
CA LEU A 147 9.42 33.18 1.04
C LEU A 147 9.34 32.50 2.40
N PHE A 148 10.23 31.56 2.66
CA PHE A 148 10.41 31.03 3.99
C PHE A 148 11.42 31.88 4.76
N VAL A 149 10.96 32.48 5.84
CA VAL A 149 11.78 33.34 6.69
C VAL A 149 12.01 32.63 8.02
N VAL A 150 13.27 32.56 8.45
CA VAL A 150 13.64 32.14 9.81
C VAL A 150 14.47 33.25 10.45
N ILE A 151 14.11 33.64 11.66
CA ILE A 151 14.77 34.68 12.44
C ILE A 151 15.23 34.04 13.73
N LYS A 152 16.54 34.10 14.01
CA LYS A 152 17.13 33.58 15.24
C LYS A 152 17.36 34.70 16.24
N ARG A 153 16.92 34.46 17.46
CA ARG A 153 17.26 35.21 18.67
C ARG A 153 18.13 34.31 19.56
N VAL A 154 19.23 34.86 20.05
CA VAL A 154 20.09 34.21 21.04
C VAL A 154 19.89 34.90 22.38
N ASN A 155 19.80 34.10 23.45
CA ASN A 155 19.81 34.62 24.80
C ASN A 155 21.23 34.62 25.38
N ASP A 156 22.01 35.65 25.07
CA ASP A 156 23.38 35.83 25.59
C ASP A 156 23.40 36.47 27.00
N ALA A 157 22.44 36.12 27.89
CA ALA A 157 22.12 36.82 29.14
C ALA A 157 23.30 37.04 30.12
N THR A 158 24.14 38.03 29.80
CA THR A 158 25.08 38.68 30.72
C THR A 158 24.67 40.15 30.89
N PRO A 159 25.04 40.81 31.99
CA PRO A 159 24.74 42.23 32.19
C PRO A 159 25.26 43.17 31.09
N THR A 160 26.18 42.69 30.23
CA THR A 160 26.84 43.44 29.15
C THR A 160 26.37 43.05 27.75
N THR A 161 25.64 41.94 27.59
CA THR A 161 25.07 41.48 26.30
C THR A 161 23.63 41.01 26.51
N PRO A 162 22.62 41.87 26.29
CA PRO A 162 21.24 41.43 26.39
C PRO A 162 20.87 40.47 25.24
N ALA A 163 19.74 39.76 25.39
CA ALA A 163 19.18 38.91 24.33
C ALA A 163 18.98 39.71 23.03
N ARG A 164 19.32 39.08 21.89
CA ARG A 164 19.44 39.77 20.61
C ARG A 164 19.10 38.88 19.42
N PHE A 165 18.65 39.49 18.32
CA PHE A 165 18.62 38.82 17.03
C PHE A 165 20.04 38.68 16.52
N THR A 166 20.38 37.49 16.04
CA THR A 166 21.72 37.21 15.52
C THR A 166 21.70 36.96 14.02
N SER A 167 20.63 36.35 13.52
CA SER A 167 20.61 35.83 12.15
C SER A 167 19.21 35.90 11.56
N VAL A 168 19.11 36.28 10.28
CA VAL A 168 17.92 36.05 9.46
C VAL A 168 18.29 35.19 8.28
N PHE A 169 17.43 34.21 8.00
CA PHE A 169 17.51 33.32 6.87
C PHE A 169 16.29 33.53 5.99
N ILE A 170 16.51 33.80 4.71
CA ILE A 170 15.48 33.78 3.68
C ILE A 170 15.78 32.62 2.76
N ASN A 171 14.81 31.71 2.63
CA ASN A 171 14.93 30.45 1.90
C ASN A 171 16.24 29.72 2.25
N PRO A 172 16.51 29.44 3.55
CA PRO A 172 17.68 28.68 3.94
C PRO A 172 17.69 27.30 3.29
N THR A 173 18.89 26.75 3.07
CA THR A 173 19.04 25.31 2.83
C THR A 173 18.49 24.56 4.03
N LEU A 174 17.58 23.62 3.79
CA LEU A 174 16.93 22.86 4.86
C LEU A 174 17.74 21.60 5.18
N GLY A 175 18.01 21.40 6.45
CA GLY A 175 18.77 20.27 6.98
C GLY A 175 18.70 20.25 8.51
N ALA A 176 19.11 19.13 9.11
CA ALA A 176 19.05 18.94 10.57
C ALA A 176 19.91 19.95 11.37
N THR A 177 20.85 20.63 10.70
CA THR A 177 21.75 21.62 11.31
C THR A 177 21.50 23.01 10.74
N GLU A 178 21.61 24.03 11.59
CA GLU A 178 21.55 25.43 11.18
C GLU A 178 22.66 25.75 10.16
N PRO A 179 22.36 26.41 9.03
CA PRO A 179 23.36 26.83 8.05
C PRO A 179 24.39 27.78 8.67
N ALA A 180 25.67 27.54 8.37
CA ALA A 180 26.77 28.37 8.88
C ALA A 180 26.75 29.82 8.37
N THR A 181 26.10 30.09 7.23
CA THR A 181 26.02 31.42 6.64
C THR A 181 24.56 31.89 6.58
N PRO A 182 24.15 32.82 7.46
CA PRO A 182 22.82 33.41 7.39
C PRO A 182 22.65 34.31 6.16
N SER A 183 21.41 34.67 5.83
CA SER A 183 21.14 35.65 4.77
C SER A 183 21.57 37.06 5.17
N ILE A 184 21.54 37.32 6.47
CA ILE A 184 22.18 38.46 7.12
C ILE A 184 22.55 38.04 8.54
N GLU A 185 23.78 38.32 8.93
CA GLU A 185 24.23 38.30 10.32
C GLU A 185 24.00 39.70 10.89
N VAL A 186 23.55 39.82 12.14
CA VAL A 186 23.23 41.10 12.78
C VAL A 186 24.39 41.53 13.68
N ALA A 187 25.01 42.67 13.39
CA ALA A 187 26.21 43.13 14.09
C ALA A 187 25.89 43.66 15.50
N VAL A 188 26.87 43.46 16.37
CA VAL A 188 26.81 43.72 17.80
C VAL A 188 27.14 45.18 18.09
N ASP A 189 26.20 46.10 17.92
CA ASP A 189 26.50 47.47 18.33
C ASP A 189 25.26 48.23 18.81
N ARG A 190 24.72 47.83 19.98
CA ARG A 190 24.28 48.73 21.07
C ARG A 190 23.42 48.04 22.13
N SER A 191 23.44 48.63 23.33
CA SER A 191 22.74 48.22 24.55
C SER A 191 21.22 48.40 24.43
N GLY A 192 20.50 47.33 24.14
CA GLY A 192 19.05 47.29 24.10
C GLY A 192 18.56 45.85 24.28
N SER A 193 17.63 45.61 25.22
CA SER A 193 17.09 44.26 25.44
C SER A 193 15.93 43.99 24.51
N MET A 194 16.18 43.27 23.42
CA MET A 194 15.11 42.84 22.53
C MET A 194 14.36 41.65 23.13
N ASN A 195 13.17 41.93 23.62
CA ASN A 195 12.31 40.97 24.30
C ASN A 195 11.20 40.37 23.41
N TYR A 196 11.04 40.83 22.16
CA TYR A 196 10.02 40.36 21.24
C TYR A 196 10.49 40.41 19.78
N PHE A 197 9.98 39.51 18.95
CA PHE A 197 10.00 39.68 17.49
C PHE A 197 8.98 40.75 17.11
N SER A 198 9.30 41.61 16.16
CA SER A 198 8.34 42.56 15.62
C SER A 198 8.42 42.63 14.11
N ILE A 199 7.27 42.56 13.46
CA ILE A 199 7.14 42.94 12.06
C ILE A 199 6.51 44.32 12.04
N PHE A 200 7.15 45.28 11.36
CA PHE A 200 6.69 46.67 11.34
C PHE A 200 6.66 47.21 9.90
N GLN A 201 5.51 47.77 9.53
CA GLN A 201 5.30 48.53 8.29
C GLN A 201 5.41 50.04 8.59
N LEU A 202 6.24 50.77 7.85
CA LEU A 202 6.48 52.22 8.05
C LEU A 202 5.36 53.08 7.42
N ALA A 203 4.84 54.04 8.19
CA ALA A 203 3.58 54.75 7.93
C ALA A 203 3.64 55.93 6.93
N ASN A 204 4.77 56.23 6.29
CA ASN A 204 4.99 57.53 5.62
C ASN A 204 4.91 57.54 4.08
N SER A 205 4.35 56.53 3.42
CA SER A 205 4.07 56.60 1.98
C SER A 205 2.73 55.94 1.64
N GLU A 206 2.03 56.45 0.61
CA GLU A 206 0.73 55.99 0.09
C GLU A 206 0.77 54.56 -0.51
N ASN A 207 1.63 53.70 0.03
CA ASN A 207 2.50 52.91 -0.81
C ASN A 207 3.20 51.78 0.02
N THR A 208 2.45 50.93 0.74
CA THR A 208 3.02 49.76 1.46
C THR A 208 2.55 48.44 0.81
N PRO A 209 3.41 47.43 0.59
CA PRO A 209 2.95 46.16 0.04
C PRO A 209 2.01 45.44 1.01
N ALA A 210 0.93 44.86 0.47
CA ALA A 210 0.16 43.87 1.21
C ALA A 210 0.93 42.55 1.21
N PHE A 211 0.92 41.85 2.34
CA PHE A 211 1.51 40.53 2.43
C PHE A 211 0.70 39.62 3.34
N ILE A 212 0.87 38.33 3.11
CA ILE A 212 0.29 37.26 3.89
C ILE A 212 1.45 36.56 4.61
N MET A 213 1.26 36.31 5.90
CA MET A 213 2.08 35.39 6.67
C MET A 213 1.30 34.12 6.96
N ASP A 214 1.90 32.98 6.71
CA ASP A 214 1.32 31.69 7.04
C ASP A 214 2.33 30.84 7.82
N GLU A 215 1.85 29.79 8.49
CA GLU A 215 2.72 28.83 9.20
C GLU A 215 3.70 29.49 10.19
N LEU A 216 3.25 30.54 10.91
CA LEU A 216 4.05 31.21 11.93
C LEU A 216 4.37 30.26 13.07
N ARG A 217 5.67 30.03 13.32
CA ARG A 217 6.18 29.11 14.33
C ARG A 217 7.23 29.76 15.20
N ILE A 218 7.27 29.30 16.45
CA ILE A 218 8.29 29.63 17.43
C ILE A 218 8.90 28.34 17.93
N ALA A 219 10.22 28.26 17.86
CA ALA A 219 10.97 27.02 18.10
C ALA A 219 12.19 27.32 18.96
N THR A 220 12.65 26.35 19.74
CA THR A 220 13.90 26.46 20.53
C THR A 220 15.08 25.85 19.80
N THR A 221 14.80 25.06 18.75
CA THR A 221 15.81 24.45 17.90
C THR A 221 15.62 24.81 16.43
N TRP A 222 16.70 24.76 15.66
CA TRP A 222 16.64 24.95 14.21
C TRP A 222 15.71 23.94 13.54
N ALA A 223 15.79 22.66 13.94
CA ALA A 223 15.01 21.58 13.36
C ALA A 223 13.49 21.83 13.48
N GLU A 224 13.04 22.27 14.66
CA GLU A 224 11.65 22.68 14.89
C GLU A 224 11.28 23.92 14.07
N ALA A 225 12.19 24.89 13.97
CA ALA A 225 11.97 26.12 13.21
C ALA A 225 11.75 25.84 11.71
N ILE A 226 12.42 24.83 11.16
CA ILE A 226 12.32 24.48 9.74
C ILE A 226 11.32 23.37 9.42
N ASP A 227 10.46 22.98 10.36
CA ASP A 227 9.50 21.90 10.12
C ASP A 227 8.20 22.35 9.43
N TYR A 228 8.27 23.31 8.50
CA TYR A 228 7.18 24.29 8.32
C TYR A 228 6.27 24.16 7.10
N LYS A 229 6.49 23.23 6.17
CA LYS A 229 5.59 23.07 5.02
C LYS A 229 5.12 21.64 4.92
N GLU A 230 3.82 21.45 5.14
CA GLU A 230 3.10 20.23 4.80
C GLU A 230 2.11 20.54 3.68
N THR A 231 1.97 19.63 2.72
CA THR A 231 0.88 19.69 1.75
C THR A 231 0.28 18.31 1.61
N THR A 232 -1.05 18.23 1.56
CA THR A 232 -1.77 16.97 1.49
C THR A 232 -2.39 16.82 0.11
N TRP A 233 -2.16 15.67 -0.51
CA TRP A 233 -2.84 15.30 -1.74
C TRP A 233 -4.32 15.09 -1.43
N ASN A 234 -5.20 15.83 -2.10
CA ASN A 234 -6.65 15.69 -1.96
C ASN A 234 -7.31 15.04 -3.18
N GLY A 235 -6.57 14.92 -4.31
CA GLY A 235 -7.05 14.34 -5.55
C GLY A 235 -8.30 15.03 -6.14
N SER A 236 -8.52 16.31 -5.81
CA SER A 236 -9.71 17.07 -6.22
C SER A 236 -9.64 17.67 -7.63
N GLY A 237 -8.44 17.68 -8.22
CA GLY A 237 -8.21 18.08 -9.61
C GLY A 237 -8.76 17.07 -10.61
N THR A 238 -8.68 17.40 -11.89
CA THR A 238 -9.26 16.59 -12.98
C THR A 238 -8.38 15.41 -13.40
N ALA A 239 -7.14 15.34 -12.89
CA ALA A 239 -6.17 14.31 -13.24
C ALA A 239 -5.39 13.82 -12.01
N ASN A 240 -4.75 12.67 -12.15
CA ASN A 240 -3.73 12.14 -11.24
C ASN A 240 -2.38 12.90 -11.33
N ASP A 241 -2.37 14.12 -11.87
CA ASP A 241 -1.15 14.88 -12.14
C ASP A 241 -0.58 15.48 -10.85
N TRP A 242 0.64 15.06 -10.50
CA TRP A 242 1.40 15.59 -9.37
C TRP A 242 1.58 17.12 -9.41
N THR A 243 1.67 17.68 -10.62
CA THR A 243 1.98 19.10 -10.86
C THR A 243 0.76 20.01 -10.90
N ASP A 244 -0.44 19.44 -10.81
CA ASP A 244 -1.68 20.22 -10.68
C ASP A 244 -1.85 20.71 -9.25
N VAL A 245 -1.73 22.03 -9.04
CA VAL A 245 -1.85 22.66 -7.72
C VAL A 245 -3.22 22.42 -7.06
N THR A 246 -4.26 22.15 -7.86
CA THR A 246 -5.62 21.89 -7.31
C THR A 246 -5.71 20.56 -6.58
N ASN A 247 -4.78 19.63 -6.83
CA ASN A 247 -4.68 18.37 -6.11
C ASN A 247 -4.05 18.49 -4.70
N TRP A 248 -3.66 19.70 -4.27
CA TRP A 248 -2.87 19.92 -3.06
C TRP A 248 -3.48 20.98 -2.15
N THR A 249 -3.55 20.70 -0.84
CA THR A 249 -4.11 21.63 0.16
C THR A 249 -3.14 22.75 0.57
N GLY A 250 -1.83 22.55 0.46
CA GLY A 250 -0.76 23.47 0.88
C GLY A 250 0.15 23.93 -0.25
N GLY A 251 -0.39 23.92 -1.49
CA GLY A 251 0.36 24.21 -2.71
C GLY A 251 1.27 23.05 -3.16
N LEU A 252 2.01 23.28 -4.25
CA LEU A 252 2.80 22.23 -4.87
C LEU A 252 3.96 21.72 -3.98
N PRO A 253 4.19 20.39 -3.97
CA PRO A 253 5.39 19.78 -3.41
C PRO A 253 6.68 20.42 -3.94
N ASN A 254 7.64 20.63 -3.04
CA ASN A 254 8.97 21.13 -3.36
C ASN A 254 9.98 20.59 -2.33
N PRO A 255 11.30 20.83 -2.49
CA PRO A 255 12.34 20.30 -1.58
C PRO A 255 12.19 20.66 -0.10
N SER A 256 11.29 21.59 0.23
CA SER A 256 11.02 22.06 1.59
C SER A 256 9.71 21.54 2.18
N THR A 257 8.90 20.83 1.39
CA THR A 257 7.56 20.39 1.78
C THR A 257 7.52 18.91 2.12
N ASN A 258 6.99 18.58 3.30
CA ASN A 258 6.49 17.25 3.65
C ASN A 258 5.17 17.01 2.91
N ASN A 259 5.05 15.91 2.18
CA ASN A 259 3.88 15.67 1.34
C ASN A 259 3.13 14.45 1.85
N ILE A 260 1.85 14.59 2.17
CA ILE A 260 1.02 13.49 2.67
C ILE A 260 0.08 13.03 1.56
N ILE A 261 0.05 11.73 1.31
CA ILE A 261 -0.91 11.08 0.42
C ILE A 261 -1.82 10.21 1.31
N PRO A 262 -3.01 10.70 1.67
CA PRO A 262 -3.89 10.00 2.59
C PRO A 262 -4.60 8.84 1.89
N SER A 263 -5.16 7.94 2.70
CA SER A 263 -5.97 6.82 2.21
C SER A 263 -7.38 7.24 1.81
N GLY A 264 -8.12 6.34 1.14
CA GLY A 264 -9.54 6.52 0.85
C GLY A 264 -9.88 7.52 -0.26
N LEU A 265 -8.90 7.97 -1.04
CA LEU A 265 -9.12 8.92 -2.14
C LEU A 265 -9.60 8.23 -3.42
N ALA A 266 -10.37 8.97 -4.23
CA ALA A 266 -10.83 8.52 -5.54
C ALA A 266 -9.73 8.59 -6.61
N SER A 267 -8.79 9.53 -6.46
CA SER A 267 -7.66 9.77 -7.36
C SER A 267 -6.37 9.90 -6.57
N TYR A 268 -5.34 9.19 -7.01
CA TYR A 268 -4.01 9.16 -6.39
C TYR A 268 -2.97 9.77 -7.34
N PRO A 269 -1.84 10.27 -6.83
CA PRO A 269 -0.86 10.96 -7.64
C PRO A 269 -0.01 10.04 -8.53
N THR A 270 0.28 10.52 -9.73
CA THR A 270 1.30 10.00 -10.65
C THR A 270 2.36 11.08 -10.91
N ILE A 271 3.62 10.72 -10.67
CA ILE A 271 4.79 11.56 -10.96
C ILE A 271 5.37 11.15 -12.31
N ALA A 272 5.26 12.01 -13.32
CA ALA A 272 5.75 11.74 -14.67
C ALA A 272 7.17 12.28 -14.94
N THR A 273 7.65 13.25 -14.15
CA THR A 273 8.95 13.90 -14.33
C THR A 273 9.73 13.93 -13.01
N PRO A 274 11.08 13.98 -13.07
CA PRO A 274 11.89 13.98 -11.85
C PRO A 274 11.49 15.11 -10.91
N THR A 275 11.28 14.77 -9.63
CA THR A 275 10.75 15.71 -8.63
C THR A 275 11.58 15.65 -7.36
N SER A 276 11.78 16.79 -6.71
CA SER A 276 12.48 16.90 -5.43
C SER A 276 11.55 17.40 -4.33
N VAL A 277 11.56 16.71 -3.18
CA VAL A 277 10.69 16.92 -2.03
C VAL A 277 11.46 16.79 -0.72
N LYS A 278 10.93 17.33 0.39
CA LYS A 278 11.50 17.06 1.72
C LYS A 278 11.26 15.61 2.14
N ALA A 279 10.01 15.15 2.03
CA ALA A 279 9.60 13.76 2.28
C ALA A 279 8.21 13.51 1.67
N ILE A 280 7.86 12.25 1.41
CA ILE A 280 6.49 11.82 1.11
C ILE A 280 6.05 10.78 2.15
N THR A 281 4.86 10.92 2.69
CA THR A 281 4.22 9.91 3.54
C THR A 281 2.97 9.39 2.84
N LEU A 282 2.90 8.08 2.65
CA LEU A 282 1.73 7.35 2.15
C LEU A 282 1.07 6.63 3.32
N ASP A 283 -0.20 6.95 3.53
CA ASP A 283 -1.02 6.24 4.49
C ASP A 283 -1.37 4.82 4.00
N ASN A 284 -1.74 3.94 4.92
CA ASN A 284 -2.18 2.59 4.58
C ASN A 284 -3.31 2.58 3.55
N GLY A 285 -3.06 1.92 2.41
CA GLY A 285 -4.00 1.82 1.30
C GLY A 285 -3.90 2.96 0.28
N ALA A 286 -3.08 3.99 0.54
CA ALA A 286 -2.74 5.02 -0.42
C ALA A 286 -1.87 4.47 -1.57
N SER A 287 -1.74 5.26 -2.64
CA SER A 287 -0.96 4.88 -3.82
C SER A 287 -0.19 6.09 -4.37
N LEU A 288 1.03 5.85 -4.82
CA LEU A 288 1.83 6.78 -5.62
C LEU A 288 2.43 6.00 -6.79
N ILE A 289 2.20 6.44 -8.02
CA ILE A 289 2.92 5.91 -9.18
C ILE A 289 4.08 6.84 -9.46
N ALA A 290 5.30 6.33 -9.40
CA ALA A 290 6.51 7.08 -9.74
C ALA A 290 7.06 6.62 -11.08
N ASN A 291 6.80 7.39 -12.13
CA ASN A 291 7.35 7.14 -13.46
C ASN A 291 8.70 7.84 -13.72
N ALA A 292 9.17 8.61 -12.74
CA ALA A 292 10.45 9.28 -12.74
C ALA A 292 11.04 9.29 -11.32
N ALA A 293 12.33 9.65 -11.23
CA ALA A 293 13.04 9.68 -9.96
C ALA A 293 12.44 10.71 -8.98
N ILE A 294 12.35 10.31 -7.71
CA ILE A 294 11.97 11.19 -6.60
C ILE A 294 13.21 11.41 -5.74
N THR A 295 13.60 12.67 -5.54
CA THR A 295 14.66 13.05 -4.60
C THR A 295 14.01 13.45 -3.28
N GLY A 296 14.20 12.62 -2.26
CA GLY A 296 13.59 12.75 -0.94
C GLY A 296 13.08 11.39 -0.44
N PRO A 297 13.10 11.12 0.88
CA PRO A 297 12.61 9.86 1.42
C PRO A 297 11.10 9.72 1.24
N VAL A 298 10.67 8.50 0.93
CA VAL A 298 9.26 8.12 0.87
C VAL A 298 8.98 7.08 1.94
N THR A 299 7.96 7.35 2.76
CA THR A 299 7.49 6.49 3.84
C THR A 299 6.13 5.92 3.45
N HIS A 300 5.98 4.60 3.41
CA HIS A 300 4.69 3.93 3.23
C HIS A 300 4.31 3.17 4.50
N THR A 301 3.10 3.38 5.01
CA THR A 301 2.60 2.67 6.19
C THR A 301 1.64 1.55 5.80
N ARG A 302 1.68 0.43 6.53
CA ARG A 302 0.76 -0.70 6.36
C ARG A 302 0.24 -1.16 7.71
N SER A 303 -1.06 -1.10 7.90
CA SER A 303 -1.69 -1.49 9.17
C SER A 303 -1.72 -3.00 9.34
N LEU A 304 -1.17 -3.51 10.44
CA LEU A 304 -1.22 -4.92 10.82
C LEU A 304 -1.94 -5.06 12.16
N VAL A 305 -2.75 -6.11 12.30
CA VAL A 305 -3.48 -6.40 13.55
C VAL A 305 -2.75 -7.51 14.29
N ASN A 306 -2.41 -7.26 15.56
CA ASN A 306 -1.89 -8.29 16.44
C ASN A 306 -3.01 -9.27 16.83
N THR A 307 -2.76 -10.55 16.59
CA THR A 307 -3.60 -11.66 17.05
C THR A 307 -2.81 -12.52 18.03
N ALA A 308 -3.42 -12.82 19.18
CA ALA A 308 -2.82 -13.67 20.20
C ALA A 308 -2.51 -15.09 19.68
N GLY A 309 -1.44 -15.66 20.21
CA GLY A 309 -0.93 -16.99 19.84
C GLY A 309 0.21 -16.95 18.84
N ASN A 310 1.17 -17.88 19.00
CA ASN A 310 2.40 -17.91 18.20
C ASN A 310 2.16 -18.26 16.72
N THR A 311 1.07 -18.97 16.43
CA THR A 311 0.71 -19.44 15.08
C THR A 311 -0.26 -18.52 14.35
N ASN A 312 -0.64 -17.38 14.96
CA ASN A 312 -1.68 -16.49 14.44
C ASN A 312 -1.14 -15.07 14.22
N GLY A 313 -1.85 -14.25 13.45
CA GLY A 313 -1.53 -12.82 13.27
C GLY A 313 -0.23 -12.57 12.50
N TRP A 314 0.12 -13.48 11.59
CA TRP A 314 1.21 -13.32 10.65
C TRP A 314 0.71 -12.68 9.37
N TYR A 315 1.54 -11.87 8.72
CA TYR A 315 1.21 -11.18 7.47
C TYR A 315 2.35 -11.38 6.47
N LEU A 316 2.01 -11.44 5.18
CA LEU A 316 3.01 -11.38 4.13
C LEU A 316 3.12 -9.95 3.63
N VAL A 317 4.32 -9.39 3.76
CA VAL A 317 4.63 -8.00 3.39
C VAL A 317 5.83 -7.96 2.45
N SER A 318 6.02 -6.84 1.76
CA SER A 318 7.20 -6.54 0.93
C SER A 318 7.47 -5.05 1.03
N SER A 319 8.72 -4.62 0.91
CA SER A 319 9.02 -3.19 0.92
C SER A 319 8.64 -2.55 -0.42
N PRO A 320 7.80 -1.51 -0.43
CA PRO A 320 7.47 -0.73 -1.64
C PRO A 320 8.55 0.32 -1.98
N VAL A 321 9.62 0.38 -1.19
CA VAL A 321 10.76 1.30 -1.35
C VAL A 321 12.08 0.54 -1.23
N ALA A 322 13.15 1.07 -1.79
CA ALA A 322 14.49 0.53 -1.72
C ALA A 322 15.32 1.19 -0.59
N GLY A 323 16.28 0.42 -0.05
CA GLY A 323 17.31 0.93 0.86
C GLY A 323 16.95 0.94 2.34
N GLN A 324 15.80 0.38 2.73
CA GLN A 324 15.47 0.24 4.15
C GLN A 324 16.02 -1.07 4.73
N ASP A 325 16.65 -0.96 5.89
CA ASP A 325 17.10 -2.10 6.68
C ASP A 325 16.05 -2.53 7.72
N TYR A 326 16.02 -3.83 8.01
CA TYR A 326 15.41 -4.38 9.22
C TYR A 326 16.52 -4.77 10.21
N ASN A 327 16.45 -4.20 11.41
CA ASN A 327 17.34 -4.44 12.55
C ASN A 327 16.57 -4.17 13.85
N GLU A 328 17.23 -4.18 15.01
CA GLU A 328 16.56 -3.93 16.30
C GLU A 328 15.88 -2.55 16.39
N THR A 329 16.41 -1.54 15.68
CA THR A 329 15.76 -0.22 15.59
C THR A 329 14.45 -0.33 14.82
N TYR A 330 14.44 -1.04 13.68
CA TYR A 330 13.20 -1.29 12.93
C TYR A 330 12.19 -2.09 13.75
N VAL A 331 12.65 -3.13 14.45
CA VAL A 331 11.82 -3.96 15.33
C VAL A 331 11.11 -3.11 16.37
N THR A 332 11.85 -2.25 17.05
CA THR A 332 11.32 -1.37 18.09
C THR A 332 10.38 -0.32 17.50
N ALA A 333 10.76 0.30 16.38
CA ALA A 333 9.98 1.38 15.77
C ALA A 333 8.64 0.92 15.16
N ASN A 334 8.52 -0.37 14.84
CA ASN A 334 7.34 -0.93 14.17
C ASN A 334 6.63 -1.99 15.02
N SER A 335 6.90 -2.03 16.34
CA SER A 335 6.20 -2.92 17.28
C SER A 335 6.24 -4.38 16.80
N ILE A 336 7.40 -4.83 16.32
CA ILE A 336 7.58 -6.18 15.78
C ILE A 336 7.64 -7.16 16.94
N ALA A 337 6.88 -8.26 16.82
CA ALA A 337 6.80 -9.25 17.88
C ALA A 337 8.17 -9.85 18.20
N VAL A 338 8.49 -9.93 19.49
CA VAL A 338 9.72 -10.54 19.99
C VAL A 338 9.38 -11.81 20.74
N ALA A 339 9.93 -12.95 20.30
CA ALA A 339 9.78 -14.20 21.03
C ALA A 339 10.64 -14.18 22.30
N THR A 340 10.20 -14.90 23.35
CA THR A 340 10.85 -14.94 24.67
C THR A 340 12.31 -15.42 24.67
N SER A 341 12.84 -15.97 23.56
CA SER A 341 14.27 -16.24 23.42
C SER A 341 14.75 -16.30 21.96
N THR A 342 15.13 -15.12 21.44
CA THR A 342 15.95 -14.77 20.25
C THR A 342 15.26 -14.32 18.96
N ASN A 343 14.20 -14.94 18.46
CA ASN A 343 13.68 -14.54 17.13
C ASN A 343 12.78 -13.30 17.16
N ARG A 344 12.87 -12.51 16.10
CA ARG A 344 11.95 -11.40 15.78
C ARG A 344 10.88 -11.89 14.81
N GLY A 345 9.70 -11.29 14.88
CA GLY A 345 8.56 -11.54 14.02
C GLY A 345 8.76 -11.02 12.60
N ILE A 346 9.93 -11.27 12.00
CA ILE A 346 10.28 -11.00 10.60
C ILE A 346 11.01 -12.23 10.10
N ALA A 347 10.57 -12.80 8.97
CA ALA A 347 11.21 -13.94 8.34
C ALA A 347 11.20 -13.86 6.82
N THR A 348 12.26 -14.36 6.19
CA THR A 348 12.27 -14.72 4.77
C THR A 348 11.78 -16.16 4.59
N TYR A 349 11.35 -16.49 3.38
CA TYR A 349 11.02 -17.86 3.00
C TYR A 349 12.20 -18.52 2.28
N THR A 350 12.59 -19.71 2.73
CA THR A 350 13.62 -20.52 2.08
C THR A 350 12.93 -21.65 1.32
N GLU A 351 13.00 -21.58 -0.01
CA GLU A 351 12.34 -22.56 -0.88
C GLU A 351 12.96 -23.97 -0.78
N THR A 352 14.27 -24.06 -0.53
CA THR A 352 14.98 -25.35 -0.61
C THR A 352 14.51 -26.39 0.40
N ASP A 353 14.05 -25.94 1.57
CA ASP A 353 13.50 -26.80 2.62
C ASP A 353 12.04 -26.43 2.97
N ASN A 354 11.45 -25.47 2.26
CA ASN A 354 10.14 -24.90 2.53
C ASN A 354 9.98 -24.39 3.97
N THR A 355 10.99 -23.69 4.48
CA THR A 355 11.01 -23.17 5.87
C THR A 355 11.04 -21.65 5.94
N TRP A 356 10.81 -21.14 7.14
CA TRP A 356 10.92 -19.72 7.49
C TRP A 356 12.26 -19.44 8.16
N ALA A 357 13.04 -18.51 7.61
CA ALA A 357 14.27 -18.02 8.20
C ALA A 357 14.01 -16.73 8.97
N TYR A 358 13.81 -16.85 10.28
CA TYR A 358 13.53 -15.72 11.17
C TYR A 358 14.77 -14.87 11.44
N MET A 359 14.58 -13.56 11.54
CA MET A 359 15.57 -12.64 12.05
C MET A 359 15.89 -12.99 13.52
N ALA A 360 17.17 -13.29 13.80
CA ALA A 360 17.65 -13.52 15.16
C ALA A 360 17.87 -12.19 15.91
N SER A 361 17.94 -12.26 17.25
CA SER A 361 18.23 -11.11 18.11
C SER A 361 19.59 -10.52 17.77
N GLY A 362 19.63 -9.20 17.56
CA GLY A 362 20.83 -8.49 17.12
C GLY A 362 21.19 -8.74 15.64
N GLY A 363 20.39 -9.54 14.92
CA GLY A 363 20.50 -9.71 13.49
C GLY A 363 20.11 -8.44 12.74
N SER A 364 20.46 -8.38 11.45
CA SER A 364 20.04 -7.31 10.56
C SER A 364 20.05 -7.78 9.11
N GLY A 365 19.30 -7.09 8.26
CA GLY A 365 19.37 -7.23 6.81
C GLY A 365 18.67 -6.07 6.12
N THR A 366 18.69 -6.09 4.79
CA THR A 366 18.01 -5.08 3.96
C THR A 366 16.74 -5.67 3.37
N PHE A 367 15.65 -4.90 3.33
CA PHE A 367 14.47 -5.27 2.56
C PHE A 367 14.79 -5.21 1.06
N ASN A 368 14.93 -6.38 0.44
CA ASN A 368 15.23 -6.48 -0.98
C ASN A 368 13.98 -6.16 -1.81
N ALA A 369 14.15 -5.36 -2.87
CA ALA A 369 13.05 -5.01 -3.75
C ALA A 369 12.43 -6.27 -4.38
N GLY A 370 11.13 -6.42 -4.23
CA GLY A 370 10.35 -7.54 -4.78
C GLY A 370 10.41 -8.83 -3.95
N GLN A 371 11.18 -8.88 -2.86
CA GLN A 371 11.19 -9.99 -1.92
C GLN A 371 10.05 -9.84 -0.90
N GLY A 372 9.35 -10.94 -0.61
CA GLY A 372 8.35 -10.95 0.45
C GLY A 372 8.92 -11.47 1.78
N TYR A 373 8.27 -11.04 2.86
CA TYR A 373 8.64 -11.32 4.24
C TYR A 373 7.38 -11.71 5.03
N SER A 374 7.50 -12.66 5.94
CA SER A 374 6.47 -12.93 6.95
C SER A 374 6.72 -12.04 8.16
N VAL A 375 5.70 -11.29 8.59
CA VAL A 375 5.80 -10.32 9.68
C VAL A 375 4.69 -10.52 10.70
N LYS A 376 5.03 -10.39 11.98
CA LYS A 376 4.11 -10.34 13.12
C LYS A 376 4.44 -9.16 14.02
N VAL A 377 3.40 -8.48 14.49
CA VAL A 377 3.47 -7.33 15.40
C VAL A 377 2.98 -7.72 16.80
N ASP A 378 3.47 -7.03 17.84
CA ASP A 378 3.04 -7.19 19.24
C ASP A 378 1.94 -6.21 19.68
N ALA A 379 1.68 -5.19 18.87
CA ALA A 379 0.57 -4.25 19.03
C ALA A 379 -0.16 -4.04 17.71
N ASN A 380 -1.43 -3.60 17.78
CA ASN A 380 -2.15 -3.12 16.60
C ASN A 380 -1.50 -1.81 16.17
N ASP A 381 -0.66 -1.87 15.14
CA ASP A 381 0.11 -0.73 14.68
C ASP A 381 0.41 -0.84 13.18
N ALA A 382 0.84 0.27 12.59
CA ALA A 382 1.33 0.30 11.24
C ALA A 382 2.81 -0.04 11.21
N VAL A 383 3.19 -0.98 10.34
CA VAL A 383 4.60 -1.11 9.93
C VAL A 383 4.89 -0.06 8.86
N SER A 384 6.06 0.56 8.93
CA SER A 384 6.47 1.65 8.06
C SER A 384 7.68 1.25 7.23
N PHE A 385 7.63 1.59 5.94
CA PHE A 385 8.73 1.40 5.01
C PHE A 385 9.24 2.75 4.52
N THR A 386 10.47 3.12 4.88
CA THR A 386 11.08 4.41 4.50
C THR A 386 12.30 4.22 3.63
N GLY A 387 12.31 4.79 2.44
CA GLY A 387 13.43 4.64 1.50
C GLY A 387 13.21 5.40 0.20
N THR A 388 13.93 4.97 -0.85
CA THR A 388 13.82 5.53 -2.21
C THR A 388 12.75 4.77 -2.99
N VAL A 389 11.87 5.46 -3.73
CA VAL A 389 10.85 4.80 -4.55
C VAL A 389 11.48 4.10 -5.75
N ASN A 390 10.99 2.90 -6.06
CA ASN A 390 11.33 2.20 -7.30
C ASN A 390 10.56 2.83 -8.47
N SER A 391 11.29 3.47 -9.41
CA SER A 391 10.70 4.16 -10.57
C SER A 391 11.02 3.49 -11.91
N ALA A 392 11.43 2.22 -11.88
CA ALA A 392 11.81 1.41 -13.03
C ALA A 392 11.49 -0.07 -12.74
N ASP A 393 11.62 -0.94 -13.74
CA ASP A 393 11.45 -2.39 -13.60
C ASP A 393 12.28 -2.94 -12.43
N VAL A 394 11.64 -3.77 -11.60
CA VAL A 394 12.28 -4.47 -10.49
C VAL A 394 12.37 -5.96 -10.79
N LEU A 395 13.56 -6.54 -10.65
CA LEU A 395 13.81 -7.96 -10.84
C LEU A 395 13.89 -8.65 -9.47
N ALA A 396 12.89 -9.46 -9.12
CA ALA A 396 12.89 -10.25 -7.89
C ALA A 396 13.52 -11.63 -8.15
N PRO A 397 14.72 -11.91 -7.61
CA PRO A 397 15.37 -13.20 -7.81
C PRO A 397 14.51 -14.34 -7.26
N ILE A 398 14.50 -15.48 -7.96
CA ILE A 398 13.82 -16.69 -7.53
C ILE A 398 14.80 -17.80 -7.17
N SER A 399 14.35 -18.72 -6.33
CA SER A 399 15.02 -19.97 -6.01
C SER A 399 14.16 -21.15 -6.42
N ARG A 400 14.83 -22.25 -6.78
CA ARG A 400 14.18 -23.53 -7.03
C ARG A 400 15.10 -24.69 -6.65
N ALA A 401 14.68 -25.52 -5.71
CA ALA A 401 15.34 -26.77 -5.37
C ALA A 401 14.97 -27.88 -6.37
N ALA A 402 15.84 -28.90 -6.46
CA ALA A 402 15.66 -30.01 -7.38
C ALA A 402 14.39 -30.84 -7.04
N THR A 403 13.43 -30.82 -7.98
CA THR A 403 12.29 -31.74 -8.20
C THR A 403 11.44 -32.20 -7.00
N GLY A 404 10.16 -31.76 -7.01
CA GLY A 404 9.08 -32.31 -6.19
C GLY A 404 7.77 -31.52 -6.38
N ALA A 405 6.60 -32.11 -6.12
CA ALA A 405 5.29 -31.43 -6.27
C ALA A 405 5.07 -30.26 -5.28
N THR A 406 5.90 -30.18 -4.24
CA THR A 406 5.90 -29.13 -3.21
C THR A 406 7.05 -28.13 -3.39
N THR A 407 7.71 -28.10 -4.55
CA THR A 407 8.88 -27.23 -4.80
C THR A 407 8.54 -26.09 -5.76
N GLY A 408 9.42 -25.08 -5.80
CA GLY A 408 9.31 -23.91 -6.66
C GLY A 408 8.49 -22.75 -6.08
N PHE A 409 8.04 -22.82 -4.83
CA PHE A 409 7.33 -21.73 -4.19
C PHE A 409 8.30 -20.63 -3.74
N ASN A 410 8.03 -19.38 -4.15
CA ASN A 410 8.85 -18.23 -3.79
C ASN A 410 7.97 -17.16 -3.16
N LEU A 411 8.40 -16.64 -2.01
CA LEU A 411 7.74 -15.50 -1.38
C LEU A 411 8.30 -14.20 -1.98
N ILE A 412 7.47 -13.54 -2.77
CA ILE A 412 7.78 -12.25 -3.39
C ILE A 412 6.74 -11.22 -2.95
N GLY A 413 6.86 -9.98 -3.40
CA GLY A 413 5.83 -8.99 -3.11
C GLY A 413 5.95 -7.73 -3.94
N ASN A 414 4.97 -6.86 -3.81
CA ASN A 414 4.90 -5.64 -4.59
C ASN A 414 6.05 -4.69 -4.20
N PRO A 415 6.97 -4.35 -5.13
CA PRO A 415 8.07 -3.43 -4.86
C PRO A 415 7.72 -1.96 -5.09
N TYR A 416 6.50 -1.64 -5.51
CA TYR A 416 6.08 -0.29 -5.84
C TYR A 416 5.22 0.33 -4.73
N THR A 417 5.22 1.66 -4.67
CA THR A 417 4.32 2.47 -3.82
C THR A 417 2.91 2.60 -4.42
N SER A 418 2.63 1.89 -5.51
CA SER A 418 1.31 1.73 -6.12
C SER A 418 0.82 0.30 -6.04
N TYR A 419 -0.42 0.06 -6.47
CA TYR A 419 -0.89 -1.30 -6.68
C TYR A 419 -0.28 -1.86 -7.97
N ILE A 420 -0.28 -3.18 -8.10
CA ILE A 420 0.05 -3.88 -9.35
C ILE A 420 -1.05 -4.89 -9.71
N SER A 421 -1.29 -5.08 -11.00
CA SER A 421 -2.21 -6.09 -11.51
C SER A 421 -1.59 -7.49 -11.41
N SER A 422 -2.29 -8.44 -10.79
CA SER A 422 -1.84 -9.84 -10.76
C SER A 422 -1.87 -10.47 -12.15
N GLU A 423 -2.85 -10.09 -12.98
CA GLU A 423 -2.98 -10.58 -14.36
C GLU A 423 -1.73 -10.23 -15.18
N THR A 424 -1.37 -8.94 -15.23
CA THR A 424 -0.21 -8.51 -16.00
C THR A 424 1.10 -9.06 -15.44
N LEU A 425 1.23 -9.16 -14.10
CA LEU A 425 2.39 -9.80 -13.47
C LEU A 425 2.51 -11.27 -13.91
N LEU A 426 1.43 -12.03 -13.81
CA LEU A 426 1.43 -13.47 -14.11
C LEU A 426 1.69 -13.72 -15.59
N ASP A 427 1.06 -12.96 -16.48
CA ASP A 427 1.15 -13.18 -17.93
C ASP A 427 2.48 -12.73 -18.51
N ASN A 428 3.07 -11.63 -18.01
CA ASN A 428 4.38 -11.13 -18.45
C ASN A 428 5.56 -12.00 -17.97
N ASN A 429 5.34 -12.93 -17.04
CA ASN A 429 6.39 -13.77 -16.47
C ASN A 429 6.24 -15.25 -16.90
N PRO A 430 6.88 -15.67 -18.01
CA PRO A 430 6.83 -17.06 -18.48
C PRO A 430 7.62 -18.03 -17.58
N ILE A 431 8.45 -17.52 -16.68
CA ILE A 431 9.16 -18.32 -15.67
C ILE A 431 8.22 -18.91 -14.61
N LEU A 432 7.05 -18.31 -14.42
CA LEU A 432 6.04 -18.78 -13.47
C LEU A 432 5.32 -20.01 -14.01
N SER A 433 4.83 -20.83 -13.07
CA SER A 433 4.14 -22.08 -13.40
C SER A 433 2.96 -21.85 -14.35
N ALA A 434 2.67 -22.84 -15.19
CA ALA A 434 1.52 -22.80 -16.09
C ALA A 434 0.17 -22.64 -15.36
N ASN A 435 0.13 -22.79 -14.03
CA ASN A 435 -1.05 -22.50 -13.23
C ASN A 435 -1.36 -21.00 -13.15
N LYS A 436 -0.40 -20.11 -13.46
CA LYS A 436 -0.57 -18.64 -13.48
C LYS A 436 -1.41 -18.15 -12.29
N THR A 437 -0.92 -18.48 -11.10
CA THR A 437 -1.60 -18.22 -9.83
C THR A 437 -0.63 -17.60 -8.85
N ILE A 438 -1.10 -16.61 -8.10
CA ILE A 438 -0.45 -16.14 -6.88
C ILE A 438 -1.25 -16.63 -5.67
N TRP A 439 -0.58 -16.81 -4.53
CA TRP A 439 -1.24 -17.19 -3.27
C TRP A 439 -1.10 -16.09 -2.24
N THR A 440 -2.24 -15.50 -1.88
CA THR A 440 -2.35 -14.43 -0.89
C THR A 440 -2.72 -14.99 0.47
N TRP A 441 -2.09 -14.51 1.54
CA TRP A 441 -2.39 -14.96 2.90
C TRP A 441 -3.65 -14.29 3.46
N SER A 442 -4.51 -15.07 4.12
CA SER A 442 -5.70 -14.60 4.83
C SER A 442 -5.62 -14.97 6.31
N ASN A 443 -5.57 -13.96 7.18
CA ASN A 443 -5.65 -14.16 8.63
C ASN A 443 -7.04 -14.62 9.09
N ALA A 444 -8.10 -14.31 8.34
CA ALA A 444 -9.47 -14.70 8.70
C ALA A 444 -9.66 -16.23 8.65
N THR A 445 -8.97 -16.91 7.75
CA THR A 445 -9.06 -18.36 7.54
C THR A 445 -7.78 -19.10 7.90
N ASN A 446 -6.71 -18.39 8.29
CA ASN A 446 -5.37 -18.93 8.51
C ASN A 446 -4.91 -19.80 7.31
N SER A 447 -5.13 -19.31 6.09
CA SER A 447 -4.91 -20.06 4.86
C SER A 447 -4.51 -19.16 3.70
N TYR A 448 -4.01 -19.79 2.65
CA TYR A 448 -3.72 -19.13 1.39
C TYR A 448 -4.93 -19.15 0.46
N THR A 449 -5.22 -18.02 -0.17
CA THR A 449 -6.22 -17.86 -1.22
C THR A 449 -5.52 -17.72 -2.57
N PRO A 450 -5.74 -18.63 -3.53
CA PRO A 450 -5.22 -18.48 -4.88
C PRO A 450 -5.94 -17.36 -5.62
N ARG A 451 -5.17 -16.57 -6.38
CA ARG A 451 -5.65 -15.57 -7.33
C ARG A 451 -5.11 -15.94 -8.71
N ILE A 452 -6.02 -16.19 -9.64
CA ILE A 452 -5.72 -16.63 -11.01
C ILE A 452 -5.59 -15.43 -11.94
N SER A 453 -4.84 -15.55 -13.05
CA SER A 453 -4.62 -14.40 -13.97
C SER A 453 -5.92 -13.88 -14.60
N THR A 454 -6.85 -14.75 -14.99
CA THR A 454 -8.15 -14.38 -15.59
C THR A 454 -9.13 -13.72 -14.60
N ALA A 455 -8.76 -13.66 -13.33
CA ALA A 455 -9.49 -12.95 -12.28
C ALA A 455 -8.55 -11.93 -11.61
N ASN A 456 -8.25 -10.86 -12.36
CA ASN A 456 -7.29 -9.84 -11.93
C ASN A 456 -7.53 -9.39 -10.47
N PHE A 457 -6.47 -9.47 -9.69
CA PHE A 457 -6.38 -9.06 -8.30
C PHE A 457 -5.35 -7.94 -8.18
N MET A 458 -5.75 -6.81 -7.59
CA MET A 458 -4.85 -5.70 -7.33
C MET A 458 -4.00 -5.99 -6.09
N ILE A 459 -2.71 -6.19 -6.27
CA ILE A 459 -1.77 -6.42 -5.17
C ILE A 459 -1.36 -5.05 -4.62
N ALA A 460 -1.68 -4.80 -3.34
CA ALA A 460 -1.44 -3.51 -2.70
C ALA A 460 0.06 -3.22 -2.50
N PRO A 461 0.46 -1.93 -2.39
CA PRO A 461 1.78 -1.59 -1.90
C PRO A 461 1.98 -2.18 -0.49
N GLY A 462 3.18 -2.67 -0.22
CA GLY A 462 3.46 -3.35 1.04
C GLY A 462 2.98 -4.80 1.14
N GLN A 463 2.34 -5.37 0.12
CA GLN A 463 1.77 -6.73 0.16
C GLN A 463 2.72 -7.79 -0.40
N GLY A 464 2.97 -8.85 0.37
CA GLY A 464 3.66 -10.07 -0.05
C GLY A 464 2.69 -11.17 -0.48
N PHE A 465 3.15 -12.08 -1.33
CA PHE A 465 2.40 -13.23 -1.84
C PHE A 465 3.36 -14.32 -2.34
N PHE A 466 2.89 -15.56 -2.39
CA PHE A 466 3.65 -16.63 -3.01
C PHE A 466 3.39 -16.70 -4.51
N VAL A 467 4.43 -17.06 -5.26
CA VAL A 467 4.35 -17.56 -6.63
C VAL A 467 4.96 -18.95 -6.70
N GLN A 468 4.67 -19.68 -7.76
CA GLN A 468 5.34 -20.93 -8.09
C GLN A 468 6.03 -20.79 -9.45
N VAL A 469 7.27 -21.25 -9.56
CA VAL A 469 8.04 -21.21 -10.80
C VAL A 469 7.97 -22.54 -11.57
N ASN A 470 8.32 -22.54 -12.85
CA ASN A 470 8.40 -23.75 -13.70
C ASN A 470 9.57 -24.65 -13.31
N ASP A 471 9.50 -25.93 -13.71
CA ASP A 471 10.62 -26.86 -13.51
C ASP A 471 11.89 -26.43 -14.23
N GLY A 472 13.02 -26.49 -13.52
CA GLY A 472 14.30 -25.96 -13.99
C GLY A 472 14.40 -24.43 -14.12
N ALA A 473 13.41 -23.66 -13.64
CA ALA A 473 13.46 -22.20 -13.70
C ALA A 473 14.65 -21.60 -12.96
N THR A 474 15.34 -20.65 -13.59
CA THR A 474 16.41 -19.83 -13.01
C THR A 474 16.23 -18.36 -13.42
N GLY A 475 16.69 -17.42 -12.60
CA GLY A 475 16.59 -15.97 -12.88
C GLY A 475 15.66 -15.24 -11.92
N SER A 476 14.81 -14.37 -12.46
CA SER A 476 13.97 -13.46 -11.66
C SER A 476 12.55 -13.36 -12.22
N VAL A 477 11.61 -13.02 -11.34
CA VAL A 477 10.30 -12.47 -11.71
C VAL A 477 10.46 -10.97 -11.96
N THR A 478 10.00 -10.50 -13.11
CA THR A 478 10.03 -9.09 -13.48
C THR A 478 8.74 -8.41 -13.04
N PHE A 479 8.88 -7.44 -12.14
CA PHE A 479 7.87 -6.45 -11.86
C PHE A 479 8.07 -5.28 -12.83
N ALA A 480 7.42 -5.33 -13.99
CA ALA A 480 7.52 -4.24 -14.96
C ALA A 480 6.88 -2.96 -14.40
N GLN A 481 7.49 -1.81 -14.68
CA GLN A 481 6.98 -0.49 -14.30
C GLN A 481 5.57 -0.25 -14.84
N SER A 482 5.27 -0.79 -16.03
CA SER A 482 3.96 -0.74 -16.68
C SER A 482 2.87 -1.53 -15.97
N ASN A 483 3.21 -2.40 -15.00
CA ASN A 483 2.23 -3.13 -14.20
C ASN A 483 1.63 -2.28 -13.08
N GLN A 484 2.20 -1.10 -12.80
CA GLN A 484 1.72 -0.19 -11.78
C GLN A 484 0.34 0.37 -12.13
N ALA A 485 -0.52 0.48 -11.12
CA ALA A 485 -1.84 1.06 -11.23
C ALA A 485 -2.25 1.66 -9.88
N HIS A 486 -3.12 2.66 -9.93
CA HIS A 486 -3.87 3.07 -8.75
C HIS A 486 -4.98 2.05 -8.50
N ASN A 487 -5.33 1.82 -7.24
CA ASN A 487 -6.54 1.08 -6.90
C ASN A 487 -7.72 2.02 -7.20
N GLY A 488 -8.22 1.99 -8.43
CA GLY A 488 -9.31 2.86 -8.83
C GLY A 488 -10.52 2.65 -7.92
N ALA A 489 -11.06 3.73 -7.34
CA ALA A 489 -12.37 3.72 -6.70
C ALA A 489 -13.53 3.52 -7.71
N THR A 490 -13.21 3.34 -8.99
CA THR A 490 -14.15 3.02 -10.05
C THR A 490 -13.54 1.92 -10.90
N ASP A 491 -14.02 0.69 -10.66
CA ASP A 491 -14.18 -0.33 -11.70
C ASP A 491 -15.03 0.31 -12.81
N THR A 492 -14.37 1.07 -13.69
CA THR A 492 -15.04 1.80 -14.77
C THR A 492 -15.61 0.77 -15.72
N PHE A 493 -16.93 0.60 -15.59
CA PHE A 493 -17.85 0.18 -16.64
C PHE A 493 -17.85 -1.33 -16.95
N GLN A 494 -18.81 -2.02 -16.32
CA GLN A 494 -19.33 -3.34 -16.71
C GLN A 494 -18.36 -4.54 -16.67
N LYS A 495 -17.90 -4.93 -15.47
CA LYS A 495 -17.75 -6.37 -15.24
C LYS A 495 -19.14 -6.93 -14.96
N GLY A 496 -19.76 -7.57 -15.95
CA GLY A 496 -20.93 -8.41 -15.71
C GLY A 496 -20.61 -9.35 -14.54
N GLY A 497 -21.52 -9.48 -13.59
CA GLY A 497 -21.31 -10.32 -12.42
C GLY A 497 -20.85 -11.72 -12.85
N LYS A 498 -19.78 -12.23 -12.23
CA LYS A 498 -19.29 -13.59 -12.54
C LYS A 498 -20.35 -14.61 -12.11
N THR A 499 -20.64 -15.58 -12.96
CA THR A 499 -21.42 -16.76 -12.56
C THR A 499 -20.53 -17.64 -11.71
N GLU A 500 -20.88 -17.80 -10.43
CA GLU A 500 -20.01 -18.39 -9.41
C GLU A 500 -20.80 -19.27 -8.45
N VAL A 501 -20.19 -20.39 -8.06
CA VAL A 501 -20.56 -21.16 -6.86
C VAL A 501 -19.37 -21.15 -5.91
N SER A 502 -19.52 -20.50 -4.76
CA SER A 502 -18.54 -20.49 -3.67
C SER A 502 -18.92 -21.55 -2.65
N LEU A 503 -18.11 -22.60 -2.54
CA LEU A 503 -18.30 -23.71 -1.62
C LEU A 503 -17.49 -23.45 -0.36
N LYS A 504 -18.09 -23.69 0.80
CA LYS A 504 -17.45 -23.58 2.10
C LYS A 504 -17.58 -24.90 2.85
N ILE A 505 -16.47 -25.36 3.42
CA ILE A 505 -16.46 -26.39 4.45
C ILE A 505 -15.94 -25.79 5.76
N ALA A 506 -16.62 -26.04 6.86
CA ALA A 506 -16.17 -25.62 8.19
C ALA A 506 -16.11 -26.82 9.15
N ASP A 507 -15.18 -26.75 10.08
CA ASP A 507 -15.21 -27.53 11.32
C ASP A 507 -15.45 -26.59 12.51
N ALA A 508 -15.28 -27.08 13.73
CA ALA A 508 -15.46 -26.27 14.94
C ALA A 508 -14.42 -25.13 15.11
N GLU A 509 -13.29 -25.19 14.39
CA GLU A 509 -12.15 -24.28 14.58
C GLU A 509 -12.04 -23.26 13.44
N THR A 510 -12.29 -23.67 12.20
CA THR A 510 -12.03 -22.84 11.00
C THR A 510 -12.90 -23.26 9.82
N TYR A 511 -12.80 -22.51 8.73
CA TYR A 511 -13.37 -22.90 7.44
C TYR A 511 -12.37 -22.80 6.29
N ARG A 512 -12.71 -23.43 5.17
CA ARG A 512 -12.01 -23.39 3.88
C ARG A 512 -13.04 -23.16 2.78
N GLU A 513 -12.61 -22.51 1.71
CA GLU A 513 -13.46 -22.21 0.56
C GLU A 513 -12.86 -22.77 -0.73
N ALA A 514 -13.72 -23.21 -1.65
CA ALA A 514 -13.36 -23.47 -3.04
C ALA A 514 -14.40 -22.81 -3.95
N LYS A 515 -13.98 -22.33 -5.12
CA LYS A 515 -14.83 -21.59 -6.06
C LYS A 515 -14.92 -22.32 -7.38
N ILE A 516 -16.12 -22.37 -7.94
CA ILE A 516 -16.40 -22.82 -9.30
C ILE A 516 -16.92 -21.61 -10.06
N TYR A 517 -16.17 -21.16 -11.08
CA TYR A 517 -16.63 -20.15 -12.01
C TYR A 517 -17.24 -20.81 -13.24
N TYR A 518 -18.32 -20.23 -13.74
CA TYR A 518 -18.88 -20.57 -15.05
C TYR A 518 -18.63 -19.41 -16.00
N THR A 519 -17.95 -19.67 -17.11
CA THR A 519 -17.53 -18.61 -18.05
C THR A 519 -17.61 -19.11 -19.48
N ALA A 520 -18.02 -18.22 -20.39
CA ALA A 520 -18.04 -18.50 -21.82
C ALA A 520 -16.64 -18.93 -22.32
N ASN A 521 -16.60 -19.94 -23.18
CA ASN A 521 -15.38 -20.49 -23.80
C ASN A 521 -14.38 -21.18 -22.87
N ALA A 522 -14.70 -21.40 -21.59
CA ALA A 522 -13.89 -22.26 -20.73
C ALA A 522 -14.02 -23.74 -21.16
N PHE A 523 -13.03 -24.56 -20.80
CA PHE A 523 -12.97 -25.99 -21.03
C PHE A 523 -13.25 -26.78 -19.75
N LYS A 524 -13.53 -28.08 -19.92
CA LYS A 524 -13.73 -29.01 -18.81
C LYS A 524 -12.43 -29.55 -18.21
N GLY A 525 -11.29 -29.24 -18.84
CA GLY A 525 -9.95 -29.64 -18.44
C GLY A 525 -9.12 -28.46 -17.94
N PHE A 526 -7.86 -28.71 -17.58
CA PHE A 526 -6.95 -27.66 -17.12
C PHE A 526 -6.61 -26.65 -18.22
N GLU A 527 -6.66 -25.38 -17.85
CA GLU A 527 -6.41 -24.18 -18.63
C GLU A 527 -5.52 -23.21 -17.85
N SER A 528 -4.39 -22.82 -18.45
CA SER A 528 -3.46 -21.88 -17.84
C SER A 528 -4.15 -20.56 -17.52
N GLY A 529 -4.17 -20.16 -16.25
CA GLY A 529 -4.76 -18.89 -15.78
C GLY A 529 -6.23 -18.94 -15.42
N TYR A 530 -6.91 -20.08 -15.61
CA TYR A 530 -8.33 -20.28 -15.27
C TYR A 530 -8.53 -21.12 -14.01
N GLU A 531 -7.60 -22.04 -13.73
CA GLU A 531 -7.59 -22.79 -12.48
C GLU A 531 -6.62 -22.19 -11.46
N GLY A 532 -7.00 -22.24 -10.19
CA GLY A 532 -6.17 -21.86 -9.05
C GLY A 532 -5.93 -23.07 -8.16
N GLU A 533 -4.74 -23.67 -8.24
CA GLU A 533 -4.35 -24.76 -7.35
C GLU A 533 -4.35 -24.37 -5.89
N VAL A 534 -4.65 -25.35 -5.03
CA VAL A 534 -4.43 -25.23 -3.59
C VAL A 534 -2.94 -24.95 -3.33
N PHE A 535 -2.65 -24.03 -2.41
CA PHE A 535 -1.26 -23.75 -2.03
C PHE A 535 -0.59 -25.02 -1.49
N GLY A 536 0.49 -25.44 -2.15
CA GLY A 536 1.24 -26.66 -1.82
C GLY A 536 2.57 -26.44 -1.11
N GLY A 537 2.98 -25.19 -0.83
CA GLY A 537 4.29 -24.89 -0.27
C GLY A 537 4.44 -25.31 1.20
N ILE A 538 3.34 -25.30 1.97
CA ILE A 538 3.33 -25.71 3.38
C ILE A 538 2.18 -26.73 3.59
N PRO A 539 2.43 -27.86 4.29
CA PRO A 539 1.38 -28.85 4.56
C PRO A 539 0.18 -28.26 5.29
N ASN A 540 -1.03 -28.60 4.83
CA ASN A 540 -2.29 -28.25 5.48
C ASN A 540 -3.09 -29.52 5.79
N SER A 541 -3.66 -29.60 7.00
CA SER A 541 -4.46 -30.73 7.48
C SER A 541 -5.95 -30.62 7.16
N PHE A 542 -6.43 -29.44 6.76
CA PHE A 542 -7.84 -29.18 6.45
C PHE A 542 -7.99 -28.41 5.13
N GLN A 543 -8.59 -29.04 4.12
CA GLN A 543 -8.70 -28.51 2.76
C GLN A 543 -10.03 -28.89 2.10
N ILE A 544 -10.49 -28.02 1.19
CA ILE A 544 -11.52 -28.28 0.18
C ILE A 544 -10.96 -27.88 -1.18
N TYR A 545 -11.25 -28.68 -2.20
CA TYR A 545 -10.80 -28.45 -3.57
C TYR A 545 -11.62 -29.26 -4.56
N THR A 546 -11.49 -28.99 -5.85
CA THR A 546 -12.12 -29.74 -6.92
C THR A 546 -11.07 -30.34 -7.86
N HIS A 547 -11.52 -31.28 -8.70
CA HIS A 547 -10.72 -31.84 -9.79
C HIS A 547 -11.35 -31.49 -11.15
N VAL A 548 -10.51 -31.29 -12.16
CA VAL A 548 -10.97 -31.09 -13.55
C VAL A 548 -11.71 -32.31 -14.08
N LEU A 549 -12.70 -32.09 -14.95
CA LEU A 549 -13.60 -33.14 -15.43
C LEU A 549 -12.98 -33.94 -16.58
N GLU A 550 -12.07 -33.31 -17.33
CA GLU A 550 -11.33 -33.88 -18.45
C GLU A 550 -9.82 -33.67 -18.28
N GLY A 551 -9.02 -34.64 -18.75
CA GLY A 551 -7.56 -34.53 -18.67
C GLY A 551 -7.00 -34.46 -17.24
N ASN A 552 -7.72 -35.01 -16.26
CA ASN A 552 -7.34 -34.96 -14.85
C ASN A 552 -5.96 -35.61 -14.60
N THR A 553 -5.05 -34.84 -14.01
CA THR A 553 -3.69 -35.26 -13.62
C THR A 553 -3.53 -35.41 -12.09
N GLY A 554 -4.63 -35.36 -11.35
CA GLY A 554 -4.65 -35.45 -9.89
C GLY A 554 -4.38 -34.14 -9.15
N ARG A 555 -4.40 -33.00 -9.86
CA ARG A 555 -4.18 -31.67 -9.28
C ARG A 555 -5.42 -31.18 -8.51
N ASN A 556 -5.18 -30.54 -7.38
CA ASN A 556 -6.21 -30.05 -6.47
C ASN A 556 -6.44 -28.55 -6.71
N PHE A 557 -7.64 -28.18 -7.15
CA PHE A 557 -7.98 -26.80 -7.49
C PHE A 557 -8.91 -26.19 -6.45
N GLN A 558 -8.51 -25.07 -5.86
CA GLN A 558 -9.39 -24.28 -4.99
C GLN A 558 -10.23 -23.29 -5.80
N VAL A 559 -9.79 -22.97 -7.02
CA VAL A 559 -10.57 -22.24 -8.01
C VAL A 559 -10.59 -23.09 -9.28
N GLN A 560 -11.76 -23.42 -9.78
CA GLN A 560 -11.93 -24.12 -11.05
C GLN A 560 -12.86 -23.31 -11.94
N THR A 561 -12.51 -23.16 -13.22
CA THR A 561 -13.41 -22.56 -14.20
C THR A 561 -14.01 -23.66 -15.08
N LEU A 562 -15.29 -23.50 -15.44
CA LEU A 562 -16.05 -24.43 -16.26
C LEU A 562 -16.84 -23.67 -17.34
N PRO A 563 -17.22 -24.33 -18.45
CA PRO A 563 -18.09 -23.73 -19.44
C PRO A 563 -19.42 -23.27 -18.84
N ASP A 564 -19.96 -22.15 -19.30
CA ASP A 564 -21.29 -21.64 -18.89
C ASP A 564 -22.47 -22.30 -19.63
N THR A 565 -22.21 -23.39 -20.35
CA THR A 565 -23.22 -24.17 -21.07
C THR A 565 -23.29 -25.60 -20.56
N ALA A 566 -24.48 -26.20 -20.63
CA ALA A 566 -24.73 -27.58 -20.21
C ALA A 566 -24.29 -27.89 -18.76
N LEU A 567 -24.50 -26.93 -17.84
CA LEU A 567 -24.19 -27.04 -16.40
C LEU A 567 -24.68 -28.36 -15.79
N GLU A 568 -25.89 -28.77 -16.14
CA GLU A 568 -26.55 -29.98 -15.62
C GLU A 568 -25.84 -31.29 -15.97
N THR A 569 -24.93 -31.27 -16.94
CA THR A 569 -24.12 -32.44 -17.33
C THR A 569 -22.77 -32.49 -16.64
N MET A 570 -22.43 -31.46 -15.86
CA MET A 570 -21.14 -31.32 -15.20
C MET A 570 -21.27 -31.72 -13.73
N VAL A 571 -20.81 -32.94 -13.43
CA VAL A 571 -20.68 -33.43 -12.06
C VAL A 571 -19.27 -33.13 -11.58
N VAL A 572 -19.12 -32.13 -10.70
CA VAL A 572 -17.81 -31.64 -10.24
C VAL A 572 -17.35 -32.44 -9.03
N PRO A 573 -16.22 -33.18 -9.11
CA PRO A 573 -15.67 -33.88 -7.96
C PRO A 573 -15.21 -32.89 -6.89
N LEU A 574 -15.72 -33.04 -5.67
CA LEU A 574 -15.32 -32.25 -4.51
C LEU A 574 -14.42 -33.09 -3.60
N GLY A 575 -13.19 -32.64 -3.46
CA GLY A 575 -12.18 -33.23 -2.60
C GLY A 575 -12.15 -32.57 -1.24
N VAL A 576 -12.01 -33.40 -0.21
CA VAL A 576 -11.90 -32.95 1.18
C VAL A 576 -10.68 -33.61 1.80
N LYS A 577 -9.89 -32.81 2.53
CA LYS A 577 -8.87 -33.28 3.44
C LYS A 577 -9.29 -32.96 4.86
N ALA A 578 -9.53 -33.97 5.68
CA ALA A 578 -9.92 -33.81 7.08
C ALA A 578 -9.54 -35.06 7.89
N ALA A 579 -9.17 -34.87 9.16
CA ALA A 579 -8.89 -35.98 10.07
C ALA A 579 -10.17 -36.74 10.46
N THR A 580 -10.03 -38.01 10.83
CA THR A 580 -11.13 -38.81 11.38
C THR A 580 -11.75 -38.16 12.62
N GLY A 581 -13.07 -38.26 12.76
CA GLY A 581 -13.84 -37.76 13.89
C GLY A 581 -14.21 -36.29 13.83
N LYS A 582 -13.80 -35.55 12.78
CA LYS A 582 -14.18 -34.15 12.59
C LYS A 582 -15.64 -34.05 12.14
N GLU A 583 -16.40 -33.17 12.79
CA GLU A 583 -17.70 -32.70 12.30
C GLU A 583 -17.47 -31.64 11.23
N LEU A 584 -18.07 -31.83 10.07
CA LEU A 584 -17.88 -31.01 8.88
C LEU A 584 -19.23 -30.44 8.45
N SER A 585 -19.30 -29.14 8.23
CA SER A 585 -20.48 -28.46 7.69
C SER A 585 -20.16 -27.88 6.32
N PHE A 586 -20.93 -28.27 5.31
CA PHE A 586 -20.85 -27.77 3.95
C PHE A 586 -21.96 -26.75 3.68
N SER A 587 -21.60 -25.64 3.07
CA SER A 587 -22.54 -24.62 2.59
C SER A 587 -22.07 -24.08 1.25
N ALA A 588 -22.97 -23.43 0.50
CA ALA A 588 -22.62 -22.78 -0.76
C ALA A 588 -23.27 -21.41 -0.90
N GLU A 589 -22.60 -20.49 -1.59
CA GLU A 589 -23.19 -19.27 -2.12
C GLU A 589 -23.17 -19.35 -3.64
N ALA A 590 -24.32 -19.08 -4.28
CA ALA A 590 -24.47 -19.11 -5.73
C ALA A 590 -24.80 -17.71 -6.24
N LEU A 591 -24.01 -17.22 -7.21
CA LEU A 591 -24.16 -15.91 -7.80
C LEU A 591 -24.33 -16.02 -9.31
N ASN A 592 -25.28 -15.26 -9.86
CA ASN A 592 -25.52 -15.14 -11.30
C ASN A 592 -25.69 -16.47 -12.06
N LEU A 593 -26.21 -17.52 -11.40
CA LEU A 593 -26.61 -18.75 -12.08
C LEU A 593 -27.83 -18.51 -12.99
N PRO A 594 -27.97 -19.25 -14.11
CA PRO A 594 -29.18 -19.20 -14.92
C PRO A 594 -30.42 -19.51 -14.09
N ALA A 595 -31.54 -18.85 -14.41
CA ALA A 595 -32.79 -19.01 -13.67
C ALA A 595 -33.22 -20.48 -13.60
N GLY A 596 -33.56 -20.94 -12.41
CA GLY A 596 -34.00 -22.32 -12.14
C GLY A 596 -32.88 -23.32 -11.87
N ILE A 597 -31.61 -22.99 -12.15
CA ILE A 597 -30.46 -23.84 -11.78
C ILE A 597 -30.20 -23.71 -10.28
N ASN A 598 -30.16 -24.85 -9.59
CA ASN A 598 -29.88 -24.97 -8.17
C ASN A 598 -28.55 -25.69 -7.94
N VAL A 599 -27.97 -25.57 -6.74
CA VAL A 599 -26.69 -26.19 -6.38
C VAL A 599 -26.94 -27.31 -5.37
N PHE A 600 -26.51 -28.52 -5.69
CA PHE A 600 -26.62 -29.67 -4.78
C PHE A 600 -25.25 -30.26 -4.47
N LEU A 601 -25.07 -30.65 -3.21
CA LEU A 601 -24.02 -31.56 -2.77
C LEU A 601 -24.55 -32.98 -2.77
N GLU A 602 -23.89 -33.87 -3.51
CA GLU A 602 -24.05 -35.31 -3.42
C GLU A 602 -23.03 -35.85 -2.42
N ASP A 603 -23.48 -36.59 -1.40
CA ASP A 603 -22.65 -37.49 -0.61
C ASP A 603 -22.94 -38.93 -1.07
N ARG A 604 -21.95 -39.55 -1.70
CA ARG A 604 -22.01 -40.91 -2.24
C ARG A 604 -21.91 -42.01 -1.19
N GLU A 605 -21.36 -41.73 -0.02
CA GLU A 605 -21.28 -42.71 1.06
C GLU A 605 -22.68 -42.91 1.68
N THR A 606 -23.38 -41.80 1.95
CA THR A 606 -24.74 -41.81 2.52
C THR A 606 -25.83 -41.88 1.46
N ASN A 607 -25.45 -41.73 0.19
CA ASN A 607 -26.35 -41.74 -0.97
C ASN A 607 -27.42 -40.64 -0.92
N THR A 608 -27.00 -39.42 -0.56
CA THR A 608 -27.88 -38.27 -0.31
C THR A 608 -27.53 -37.08 -1.16
N PHE A 609 -28.54 -36.35 -1.63
CA PHE A 609 -28.39 -35.04 -2.26
C PHE A 609 -28.95 -33.97 -1.33
N THR A 610 -28.15 -32.93 -1.08
CA THR A 610 -28.55 -31.78 -0.26
C THR A 610 -28.43 -30.52 -1.10
N ARG A 611 -29.52 -29.77 -1.23
CA ARG A 611 -29.50 -28.46 -1.89
C ARG A 611 -28.79 -27.44 -0.99
N LEU A 612 -27.83 -26.70 -1.52
CA LEU A 612 -26.97 -25.78 -0.77
C LEU A 612 -27.17 -24.31 -1.10
N ASP A 613 -27.86 -23.97 -2.19
CA ASP A 613 -28.10 -22.57 -2.61
C ASP A 613 -29.30 -21.91 -1.90
N GLU A 614 -30.00 -22.64 -1.03
CA GLU A 614 -31.07 -22.07 -0.20
C GLU A 614 -30.50 -21.30 1.00
N ALA A 615 -31.23 -20.28 1.45
CA ALA A 615 -30.79 -19.46 2.58
C ALA A 615 -30.56 -20.31 3.84
N ASN A 616 -29.35 -20.24 4.39
CA ASN A 616 -28.89 -20.99 5.57
C ASN A 616 -28.87 -22.52 5.38
N ALA A 617 -28.90 -23.03 4.14
CA ALA A 617 -28.77 -24.46 3.90
C ALA A 617 -27.37 -24.95 4.27
N VAL A 618 -27.33 -26.05 5.03
CA VAL A 618 -26.10 -26.69 5.48
C VAL A 618 -26.26 -28.20 5.39
N TYR A 619 -25.26 -28.87 4.83
CA TYR A 619 -25.09 -30.31 4.97
C TYR A 619 -24.03 -30.59 6.04
N ALA A 620 -24.40 -31.34 7.08
CA ALA A 620 -23.51 -31.69 8.18
C ALA A 620 -23.18 -33.18 8.16
N VAL A 621 -21.91 -33.52 8.38
CA VAL A 621 -21.44 -34.91 8.39
C VAL A 621 -20.22 -35.09 9.28
N THR A 622 -20.11 -36.24 9.93
CA THR A 622 -18.92 -36.62 10.68
C THR A 622 -18.00 -37.47 9.81
N ALA A 623 -16.73 -37.09 9.69
CA ALA A 623 -15.72 -37.87 8.99
C ALA A 623 -15.39 -39.16 9.77
N THR A 624 -16.12 -40.25 9.54
CA THR A 624 -15.93 -41.55 10.21
C THR A 624 -14.58 -42.20 9.87
N THR A 625 -13.98 -41.81 8.75
CA THR A 625 -12.62 -42.10 8.33
C THR A 625 -11.89 -40.82 7.93
N ALA A 626 -10.56 -40.85 7.84
CA ALA A 626 -9.80 -39.71 7.38
C ALA A 626 -10.10 -39.46 5.90
N LEU A 627 -10.57 -38.26 5.57
CA LEU A 627 -10.82 -37.83 4.20
C LEU A 627 -9.53 -37.27 3.62
N ASN A 628 -9.15 -37.72 2.43
CA ASN A 628 -7.96 -37.24 1.74
C ASN A 628 -8.06 -37.49 0.23
N GLY A 629 -8.97 -36.76 -0.43
CA GLY A 629 -9.19 -36.94 -1.87
C GLY A 629 -10.61 -36.62 -2.30
N VAL A 630 -10.85 -36.86 -3.58
CA VAL A 630 -12.18 -36.92 -4.21
C VAL A 630 -12.74 -38.35 -4.11
N GLY A 631 -14.03 -38.53 -4.37
CA GLY A 631 -14.67 -39.85 -4.47
C GLY A 631 -15.98 -39.97 -3.70
N ARG A 632 -16.14 -39.16 -2.66
CA ARG A 632 -17.35 -39.14 -1.83
C ARG A 632 -18.28 -37.98 -2.17
N PHE A 633 -17.75 -36.77 -2.26
CA PHE A 633 -18.54 -35.56 -2.43
C PHE A 633 -18.51 -35.05 -3.88
N TYR A 634 -19.65 -34.58 -4.36
CA TYR A 634 -19.79 -34.00 -5.70
C TYR A 634 -20.73 -32.81 -5.71
N ILE A 635 -20.46 -31.83 -6.57
CA ILE A 635 -21.34 -30.70 -6.81
C ILE A 635 -22.09 -30.88 -8.12
N HIS A 636 -23.39 -30.65 -8.06
CA HIS A 636 -24.32 -30.67 -9.18
C HIS A 636 -24.97 -29.30 -9.33
N THR A 637 -25.03 -28.79 -10.56
CA THR A 637 -25.77 -27.57 -10.90
C THR A 637 -26.89 -27.90 -11.89
N THR A 638 -28.14 -27.94 -11.42
CA THR A 638 -29.25 -28.51 -12.20
C THR A 638 -30.59 -27.85 -11.91
N THR A 639 -31.48 -27.84 -12.90
CA THR A 639 -32.88 -27.42 -12.75
C THR A 639 -33.75 -28.44 -12.04
N GLN A 640 -33.28 -29.68 -11.86
CA GLN A 640 -34.08 -30.73 -11.23
C GLN A 640 -34.22 -30.48 -9.72
N ALA A 641 -35.45 -30.53 -9.23
CA ALA A 641 -35.76 -30.39 -7.81
C ALA A 641 -35.52 -31.68 -7.00
N ALA A 642 -35.43 -32.83 -7.67
CA ALA A 642 -35.14 -34.13 -7.07
C ALA A 642 -34.12 -34.87 -7.93
N LEU A 643 -32.98 -35.24 -7.34
CA LEU A 643 -31.93 -36.01 -7.99
C LEU A 643 -31.99 -37.48 -7.57
N SER A 644 -31.90 -38.39 -8.54
CA SER A 644 -31.91 -39.84 -8.35
C SER A 644 -30.51 -40.42 -8.61
N VAL A 645 -30.08 -41.33 -7.74
CA VAL A 645 -28.75 -41.96 -7.78
C VAL A 645 -28.63 -42.94 -8.96
N ALA A 646 -29.76 -43.49 -9.42
CA ALA A 646 -29.78 -44.52 -10.45
C ALA A 646 -29.35 -44.00 -11.83
N ASP A 647 -29.51 -42.71 -12.11
CA ASP A 647 -29.31 -42.10 -13.43
C ASP A 647 -27.87 -41.58 -13.65
N LEU A 648 -27.00 -41.59 -12.63
CA LEU A 648 -25.69 -40.90 -12.64
C LEU A 648 -24.48 -41.80 -12.31
N ALA A 649 -24.65 -43.12 -12.25
CA ALA A 649 -23.67 -44.04 -11.66
C ALA A 649 -22.22 -44.01 -12.22
N LEU A 650 -22.01 -43.53 -13.46
CA LEU A 650 -20.67 -43.33 -14.05
C LEU A 650 -20.31 -41.85 -14.25
N GLN A 651 -21.25 -40.92 -14.06
CA GLN A 651 -20.97 -39.49 -14.13
C GLN A 651 -20.20 -39.04 -12.86
N GLY A 652 -19.21 -38.15 -13.03
CA GLY A 652 -18.34 -37.71 -11.93
C GLY A 652 -17.23 -38.69 -11.52
N VAL A 653 -17.21 -39.93 -12.02
CA VAL A 653 -16.09 -40.86 -11.75
C VAL A 653 -14.79 -40.28 -12.31
N SER A 654 -13.82 -40.09 -11.41
CA SER A 654 -12.50 -39.55 -11.73
C SER A 654 -11.50 -40.68 -11.94
N ILE A 655 -10.78 -40.63 -13.05
CA ILE A 655 -9.72 -41.59 -13.37
C ILE A 655 -8.46 -40.81 -13.74
N TYR A 656 -7.41 -40.97 -12.96
CA TYR A 656 -6.15 -40.23 -13.13
C TYR A 656 -4.96 -41.03 -12.58
N LYS A 657 -3.74 -40.72 -13.05
CA LYS A 657 -2.51 -41.32 -12.50
C LYS A 657 -2.17 -40.70 -11.16
N THR A 658 -1.70 -41.49 -10.19
CA THR A 658 -1.04 -40.96 -8.98
C THR A 658 0.48 -40.95 -9.13
N ASP A 659 1.00 -41.86 -9.94
CA ASP A 659 2.41 -41.99 -10.32
C ASP A 659 2.51 -42.78 -11.65
N ALA A 660 3.73 -43.01 -12.16
CA ALA A 660 3.94 -43.71 -13.43
C ALA A 660 3.47 -45.20 -13.42
N SER A 661 3.21 -45.75 -12.23
CA SER A 661 2.85 -47.15 -11.99
C SER A 661 1.46 -47.35 -11.38
N THR A 662 0.68 -46.29 -11.17
CA THR A 662 -0.61 -46.39 -10.47
C THR A 662 -1.66 -45.46 -11.08
N VAL A 663 -2.84 -46.02 -11.39
CA VAL A 663 -4.05 -45.25 -11.74
C VAL A 663 -5.04 -45.35 -10.59
N ARG A 664 -5.57 -44.20 -10.20
CA ARG A 664 -6.65 -44.08 -9.23
C ARG A 664 -7.98 -43.93 -9.94
N ILE A 665 -8.97 -44.68 -9.47
CA ILE A 665 -10.38 -44.56 -9.84
C ILE A 665 -11.12 -44.10 -8.58
N ALA A 666 -11.78 -42.95 -8.64
CA ALA A 666 -12.51 -42.38 -7.52
C ALA A 666 -13.97 -42.07 -7.90
N GLY A 667 -14.90 -42.35 -6.99
CA GLY A 667 -16.34 -42.11 -7.16
C GLY A 667 -17.16 -43.33 -7.54
N LEU A 668 -16.58 -44.53 -7.59
CA LEU A 668 -17.31 -45.73 -7.98
C LEU A 668 -17.84 -46.44 -6.73
N THR A 669 -19.15 -46.32 -6.46
CA THR A 669 -19.73 -46.69 -5.16
C THR A 669 -20.15 -48.15 -5.02
N ASP A 670 -20.58 -48.81 -6.10
CA ASP A 670 -21.08 -50.18 -6.03
C ASP A 670 -20.87 -50.99 -7.32
N GLY A 671 -20.84 -52.31 -7.18
CA GLY A 671 -20.81 -53.28 -8.26
C GLY A 671 -19.42 -53.82 -8.63
N LYS A 672 -19.42 -54.83 -9.49
CA LYS A 672 -18.18 -55.34 -10.12
C LYS A 672 -17.79 -54.44 -11.27
N ALA A 673 -16.51 -54.13 -11.35
CA ALA A 673 -15.94 -53.30 -12.39
C ALA A 673 -14.72 -53.96 -13.04
N THR A 674 -14.50 -53.65 -14.31
CA THR A 674 -13.29 -54.02 -15.05
C THR A 674 -12.65 -52.77 -15.61
N VAL A 675 -11.36 -52.58 -15.35
CA VAL A 675 -10.55 -51.54 -15.97
C VAL A 675 -9.67 -52.18 -17.04
N SER A 676 -9.69 -51.62 -18.25
CA SER A 676 -8.80 -51.96 -19.36
C SER A 676 -7.99 -50.73 -19.76
N LEU A 677 -6.69 -50.91 -20.03
CA LEU A 677 -5.83 -49.85 -20.54
C LEU A 677 -5.48 -50.13 -22.00
N PHE A 678 -5.60 -49.12 -22.85
CA PHE A 678 -5.28 -49.19 -24.27
C PHE A 678 -4.19 -48.17 -24.63
N SER A 679 -3.25 -48.54 -25.51
CA SER A 679 -2.36 -47.58 -26.15
C SER A 679 -3.13 -46.69 -27.14
N ILE A 680 -2.52 -45.59 -27.60
CA ILE A 680 -3.13 -44.71 -28.61
C ILE A 680 -3.43 -45.44 -29.94
N LEU A 681 -2.75 -46.55 -30.21
CA LEU A 681 -3.00 -47.42 -31.37
C LEU A 681 -4.15 -48.43 -31.14
N GLY A 682 -4.84 -48.36 -30.01
CA GLY A 682 -5.94 -49.25 -29.66
C GLY A 682 -5.52 -50.62 -29.13
N LYS A 683 -4.22 -50.86 -28.88
CA LYS A 683 -3.75 -52.13 -28.31
C LYS A 683 -4.07 -52.17 -26.81
N LYS A 684 -4.85 -53.15 -26.36
CA LYS A 684 -5.05 -53.41 -24.92
C LYS A 684 -3.73 -53.88 -24.29
N VAL A 685 -3.24 -53.15 -23.30
CA VAL A 685 -1.97 -53.42 -22.62
C VAL A 685 -2.15 -53.90 -21.17
N MET A 686 -3.34 -53.72 -20.59
CA MET A 686 -3.67 -54.17 -19.24
C MET A 686 -5.18 -54.38 -19.11
N THR A 687 -5.58 -55.33 -18.26
CA THR A 687 -6.95 -55.47 -17.78
C THR A 687 -6.94 -55.96 -16.33
N SER A 688 -7.86 -55.47 -15.51
CA SER A 688 -8.04 -55.93 -14.13
C SER A 688 -9.51 -55.79 -13.73
N SER A 689 -9.99 -56.70 -12.89
CA SER A 689 -11.35 -56.65 -12.34
C SER A 689 -11.29 -56.46 -10.83
N PHE A 690 -12.22 -55.68 -10.30
CA PHE A 690 -12.29 -55.32 -8.89
C PHE A 690 -13.74 -55.06 -8.48
N ASN A 691 -13.99 -55.08 -7.18
CA ASN A 691 -15.24 -54.55 -6.63
C ASN A 691 -15.08 -53.04 -6.43
N ALA A 692 -16.11 -52.30 -6.80
CA ALA A 692 -16.21 -50.86 -6.59
C ALA A 692 -15.89 -50.49 -5.13
N ALA A 693 -15.22 -49.36 -5.00
CA ALA A 693 -14.90 -48.71 -3.74
C ALA A 693 -14.78 -47.21 -4.04
N GLU A 694 -15.08 -46.35 -3.06
CA GLU A 694 -15.03 -44.89 -3.22
C GLU A 694 -13.73 -44.43 -3.88
N VAL A 695 -12.61 -45.03 -3.48
CA VAL A 695 -11.30 -44.87 -4.12
C VAL A 695 -10.66 -46.23 -4.32
N LYS A 696 -10.20 -46.49 -5.54
CA LYS A 696 -9.47 -47.71 -5.90
C LYS A 696 -8.20 -47.38 -6.68
N ASP A 697 -7.06 -47.82 -6.15
CA ASP A 697 -5.79 -47.78 -6.85
C ASP A 697 -5.56 -49.08 -7.63
N ILE A 698 -5.12 -48.92 -8.87
CA ILE A 698 -4.86 -49.97 -9.84
C ILE A 698 -3.40 -49.87 -10.26
N SER A 699 -2.61 -50.89 -9.93
CA SER A 699 -1.22 -50.97 -10.37
C SER A 699 -1.14 -51.18 -11.89
N LEU A 700 -0.33 -50.37 -12.53
CA LEU A 700 0.02 -50.44 -13.95
C LEU A 700 1.23 -51.34 -14.16
N PRO A 701 1.29 -52.10 -15.28
CA PRO A 701 2.54 -52.73 -15.69
C PRO A 701 3.56 -51.65 -16.08
N LYS A 702 4.83 -52.06 -16.26
CA LYS A 702 5.85 -51.16 -16.82
C LYS A 702 5.46 -50.78 -18.26
N LEU A 703 5.12 -49.52 -18.46
CA LEU A 703 4.66 -48.96 -19.72
C LEU A 703 5.66 -47.89 -20.21
N ALA A 704 5.64 -47.60 -21.50
CA ALA A 704 6.43 -46.51 -22.06
C ALA A 704 5.73 -45.16 -21.81
N THR A 705 6.51 -44.09 -21.80
CA THR A 705 6.00 -42.71 -21.83
C THR A 705 5.06 -42.52 -23.03
N GLY A 706 3.88 -41.95 -22.82
CA GLY A 706 2.91 -41.73 -23.87
C GLY A 706 1.46 -41.60 -23.41
N VAL A 707 0.56 -41.46 -24.38
CA VAL A 707 -0.88 -41.31 -24.15
C VAL A 707 -1.56 -42.69 -24.12
N TYR A 708 -2.39 -42.90 -23.11
CA TYR A 708 -3.18 -44.11 -22.93
C TYR A 708 -4.66 -43.79 -22.70
N ILE A 709 -5.54 -44.72 -23.07
CA ILE A 709 -6.97 -44.65 -22.81
C ILE A 709 -7.32 -45.70 -21.75
N VAL A 710 -7.81 -45.25 -20.60
CA VAL A 710 -8.39 -46.09 -19.56
C VAL A 710 -9.87 -46.27 -19.86
N GLN A 711 -10.32 -47.51 -19.97
CA GLN A 711 -11.73 -47.87 -20.09
C GLN A 711 -12.18 -48.56 -18.81
N LEU A 712 -13.11 -47.95 -18.10
CA LEU A 712 -13.83 -48.54 -16.97
C LEU A 712 -15.15 -49.12 -17.48
N GLU A 713 -15.40 -50.39 -17.22
CA GLU A 713 -16.62 -51.12 -17.59
C GLU A 713 -17.30 -51.64 -16.33
N THR A 714 -18.61 -51.38 -16.22
CA THR A 714 -19.49 -51.85 -15.14
C THR A 714 -20.79 -52.35 -15.74
N VAL A 715 -21.66 -52.94 -14.92
CA VAL A 715 -23.04 -53.28 -15.35
C VAL A 715 -23.87 -52.06 -15.76
N LYS A 716 -23.46 -50.86 -15.34
CA LYS A 716 -24.12 -49.59 -15.66
C LYS A 716 -23.59 -48.94 -16.94
N GLY A 717 -22.51 -49.47 -17.55
CA GLY A 717 -21.97 -48.97 -18.82
C GLY A 717 -20.45 -48.86 -18.85
N LYS A 718 -19.95 -48.08 -19.81
CA LYS A 718 -18.51 -47.84 -20.06
C LYS A 718 -18.16 -46.37 -19.92
N LEU A 719 -17.02 -46.09 -19.29
CA LEU A 719 -16.40 -44.76 -19.20
C LEU A 719 -14.98 -44.83 -19.75
N ASN A 720 -14.64 -43.94 -20.68
CA ASN A 720 -13.27 -43.82 -21.20
C ASN A 720 -12.65 -42.52 -20.71
N LYS A 721 -11.40 -42.58 -20.23
CA LYS A 721 -10.60 -41.42 -19.82
C LYS A 721 -9.20 -41.51 -20.40
N LYS A 722 -8.68 -40.37 -20.87
CA LYS A 722 -7.30 -40.24 -21.36
C LYS A 722 -6.37 -39.98 -20.19
N ILE A 723 -5.24 -40.70 -20.13
CA ILE A 723 -4.14 -40.42 -19.20
C ILE A 723 -2.82 -40.28 -19.98
N ILE A 724 -1.85 -39.58 -19.40
CA ILE A 724 -0.50 -39.41 -19.94
C ILE A 724 0.47 -40.00 -18.92
N LEU A 725 1.31 -40.95 -19.36
CA LEU A 725 2.41 -41.49 -18.56
C LEU A 725 3.69 -40.82 -19.02
N GLU A 726 4.51 -40.38 -18.05
CA GLU A 726 5.74 -39.60 -18.25
C GLU A 726 6.97 -40.42 -17.89
#